data_AF-A0A8K0NU55-F1
#
_entry.id   AF-A0A8K0NU55-F1
#
_cell.length_a   1.000
_cell.length_b   1.000
_cell.length_c   1.000
_cell.angle_alpha   90.00
_cell.angle_beta   90.00
_cell.angle_gamma   90.00
#
_symmetry.space_group_name_H-M   'P 1'
#
loop_
_entity.id
_entity.type
_entity.pdbx_description
1 polymer ?
#
loop_
_entity_poly.entity_id
_entity_poly.type
_entity_poly.pdbx_seq_one_letter_code
_entity_poly.pdbx_strand_id
1 'polypeptide(L)'
;MAENFTDDSRVADSIIEKVAQEQAYQDLQDRLKNVEEECRKERAEKEKVKAERDELATTNAQLQEANSSTQSTFATISTNVRDYETRIRILEREKEELRQDFSQLKQKSRTDNDLVRKYRETSESDGRQIRQLDVERSEAIYAKNKMEHQQKILSSALETVRKESEMYSKALVDKEAEFASYRSSHYMELQQTLSERDREAQSRLQVEKARDQVNRQYQENLDALNSAQTELTALQNKLSKKSSDFRADAAALQKRIDSLENRSKEDREAVEGLEEAFREAQEAHAQRVEAYEDEIQAAAERQTQAEEKMAEMARTVELLSQGVESSTDDWGGLGGEAAGQMAAMIGSSSGSTSGGKTLKQALAEVVRLQAESGKLKVENERLEGLCRSVLRDLEERKPVLDQQRAEYFRMKTNADDLARQLAETIQAKEAAEAELVEIRSRLNDASVENKTLKSQSADLGLQVRVLTREIAIRDDPALAYEAFDPIGQDHPEISDIDAVITNNLTMFKKLPQLLEQNKKLLRISRELGRKLEEKASSGSSGAEASDNDLDNAAQAIENLTETVNSLRAQVVDSRTQLELSIKERDMYSRLLVQGRMLGMSSEAVDKIASGQLAMGGVQGQDDVVRNVMSGIQAEFEKHRDELQREVKEVQEKVEEKTREVEAERERTASALASLRHEQNQNLALTQKMEQEKSDLTTHLSTIAIREAEILNLRTELARVTNEENHLRAQKKHLQTFVDGLNAQKEMLQANELASAESTSKLLQEKAELSREISSRKLLHDQELLIAHNAKQEAENALTSLREDLEKARNALAEQRTANQTLLTSSKSPELQKRIDELETELATITKERDEKIAKLQEEIAAARADVQTKLNIGLKWQKRTKELMAQINETKETHTKAVTELQTEVTSLKTQIESLNGEVATAKQNVASKSKEADEVKEEVARLKAGLADKETALAQAAVNANTSVTPASEVTPVVDGVMAETQKALDQAKQRIGELESQLSAAITTRDEAVAEQRRLQSAATANVAEGHTQDALRQDLPRSSTRRLFELPMQRQFPLTKRCNGCPNVSKLWKASYRKRKPKYKPSISLHLARMRRWRLPQVLKSLARSRTKG
;
A
#
# COMPACT_ATOMS: atom_id res chain seq x y z
N MET A 1 246.49 -43.69 -67.38
CA MET A 1 247.14 -43.35 -68.67
C MET A 1 246.71 -41.91 -68.94
N ALA A 2 247.54 -40.89 -68.68
CA ALA A 2 248.88 -40.62 -69.23
C ALA A 2 248.79 -40.23 -70.73
N GLU A 3 249.38 -39.13 -71.22
CA GLU A 3 250.16 -38.06 -70.57
C GLU A 3 250.25 -36.84 -71.54
N ASN A 4 250.82 -35.72 -71.08
CA ASN A 4 251.25 -34.53 -71.86
C ASN A 4 250.21 -33.47 -72.27
N PHE A 5 250.52 -32.15 -72.26
CA PHE A 5 251.37 -31.34 -71.36
C PHE A 5 251.04 -29.85 -71.64
N THR A 6 250.69 -29.07 -70.60
CA THR A 6 250.70 -27.57 -70.51
C THR A 6 250.21 -26.72 -71.69
N ASP A 7 249.00 -26.13 -71.57
CA ASP A 7 248.85 -24.67 -71.29
C ASP A 7 247.37 -24.31 -70.96
N ASP A 8 246.93 -24.69 -69.76
CA ASP A 8 245.58 -24.46 -69.22
C ASP A 8 245.52 -23.23 -68.29
N SER A 9 244.55 -22.33 -68.47
CA SER A 9 244.03 -21.47 -67.37
C SER A 9 242.81 -20.60 -67.74
N ARG A 10 242.64 -20.14 -68.99
CA ARG A 10 241.77 -18.96 -69.29
C ARG A 10 240.45 -19.18 -70.05
N VAL A 11 240.09 -20.42 -70.38
CA VAL A 11 238.87 -20.70 -71.17
C VAL A 11 237.76 -21.37 -70.34
N ALA A 12 238.09 -21.98 -69.18
CA ALA A 12 237.12 -22.67 -68.33
C ALA A 12 236.15 -21.73 -67.59
N ASP A 13 236.67 -20.63 -67.01
CA ASP A 13 235.87 -19.75 -66.12
C ASP A 13 234.69 -19.07 -66.85
N SER A 14 234.84 -18.74 -68.14
CA SER A 14 233.80 -18.05 -68.92
C SER A 14 232.55 -18.90 -69.21
N ILE A 15 232.60 -20.22 -69.02
CA ILE A 15 231.49 -21.13 -69.33
C ILE A 15 230.65 -21.40 -68.07
N ILE A 16 231.28 -21.43 -66.90
CA ILE A 16 230.60 -21.68 -65.61
C ILE A 16 229.70 -20.51 -65.21
N GLU A 17 230.12 -19.26 -65.45
CA GLU A 17 229.38 -18.07 -65.04
C GLU A 17 228.05 -17.86 -65.81
N LYS A 18 227.96 -18.31 -67.06
CA LYS A 18 226.74 -18.15 -67.89
C LYS A 18 225.61 -19.10 -67.48
N VAL A 19 225.93 -20.35 -67.16
CA VAL A 19 224.93 -21.35 -66.74
C VAL A 19 224.26 -20.94 -65.43
N ALA A 20 224.99 -20.32 -64.51
CA ALA A 20 224.44 -19.79 -63.26
C ALA A 20 223.43 -18.65 -63.48
N GLN A 21 223.64 -17.80 -64.50
CA GLN A 21 222.72 -16.70 -64.82
C GLN A 21 221.43 -17.18 -65.50
N GLU A 22 221.50 -18.20 -66.34
CA GLU A 22 220.30 -18.78 -66.99
C GLU A 22 219.38 -19.50 -65.99
N GLN A 23 219.94 -20.21 -65.00
CA GLN A 23 219.15 -20.85 -63.93
C GLN A 23 218.39 -19.83 -63.06
N ALA A 24 219.04 -18.71 -62.70
CA ALA A 24 218.40 -17.66 -61.89
C ALA A 24 217.21 -16.98 -62.61
N TYR A 25 217.21 -16.94 -63.95
CA TYR A 25 216.13 -16.32 -64.72
C TYR A 25 214.88 -17.21 -64.80
N GLN A 26 215.04 -18.53 -64.88
CA GLN A 26 213.93 -19.48 -64.88
C GLN A 26 213.19 -19.51 -63.53
N ASP A 27 213.92 -19.53 -62.41
CA ASP A 27 213.33 -19.47 -61.06
C ASP A 27 212.47 -18.20 -60.82
N LEU A 28 212.87 -17.07 -61.39
CA LEU A 28 212.09 -15.82 -61.34
C LEU A 28 210.84 -15.90 -62.23
N GLN A 29 210.92 -16.55 -63.38
CA GLN A 29 209.80 -16.67 -64.32
C GLN A 29 208.69 -17.58 -63.78
N ASP A 30 209.03 -18.66 -63.08
CA ASP A 30 208.03 -19.57 -62.49
C ASP A 30 207.38 -18.99 -61.22
N ARG A 31 208.11 -18.18 -60.43
CA ARG A 31 207.50 -17.40 -59.34
C ARG A 31 206.46 -16.39 -59.85
N LEU A 32 206.71 -15.74 -60.99
CA LEU A 32 205.75 -14.81 -61.59
C LEU A 32 204.45 -15.51 -62.00
N LYS A 33 204.53 -16.68 -62.63
CA LYS A 33 203.33 -17.47 -63.00
C LYS A 33 202.50 -17.88 -61.79
N ASN A 34 203.13 -18.34 -60.70
CA ASN A 34 202.42 -18.74 -59.49
C ASN A 34 201.62 -17.56 -58.88
N VAL A 35 202.21 -16.37 -58.81
CA VAL A 35 201.53 -15.16 -58.30
C VAL A 35 200.37 -14.74 -59.21
N GLU A 36 200.50 -14.87 -60.53
CA GLU A 36 199.40 -14.61 -61.48
C GLU A 36 198.24 -15.60 -61.31
N GLU A 37 198.52 -16.89 -61.06
CA GLU A 37 197.49 -17.88 -60.77
C GLU A 37 196.76 -17.62 -59.44
N GLU A 38 197.48 -17.23 -58.39
CA GLU A 38 196.89 -16.87 -57.09
C GLU A 38 195.98 -15.64 -57.21
N CYS A 39 196.45 -14.56 -57.86
CA CYS A 39 195.64 -13.38 -58.18
C CYS A 39 194.40 -13.70 -59.03
N ARG A 40 194.44 -14.75 -59.85
CA ARG A 40 193.27 -15.21 -60.63
C ARG A 40 192.27 -15.99 -59.78
N LYS A 41 192.72 -16.76 -58.79
CA LYS A 41 191.86 -17.49 -57.84
C LYS A 41 191.08 -16.53 -56.94
N GLU A 42 191.75 -15.58 -56.29
CA GLU A 42 191.07 -14.61 -55.39
C GLU A 42 189.99 -13.79 -56.12
N ARG A 43 190.22 -13.40 -57.38
CA ARG A 43 189.23 -12.67 -58.18
C ARG A 43 187.98 -13.51 -58.47
N ALA A 44 188.14 -14.81 -58.69
CA ALA A 44 187.01 -15.72 -58.92
C ALA A 44 186.19 -15.95 -57.63
N GLU A 45 186.83 -16.03 -56.47
CA GLU A 45 186.14 -16.13 -55.18
C GLU A 45 185.38 -14.84 -54.84
N LYS A 46 185.98 -13.68 -55.10
CA LYS A 46 185.35 -12.37 -54.86
C LYS A 46 184.07 -12.15 -55.67
N GLU A 47 183.99 -12.67 -56.89
CA GLU A 47 182.74 -12.60 -57.68
C GLU A 47 181.66 -13.58 -57.17
N LYS A 48 182.03 -14.78 -56.69
CA LYS A 48 181.07 -15.70 -56.06
C LYS A 48 180.39 -15.08 -54.82
N VAL A 49 181.19 -14.49 -53.92
CA VAL A 49 180.68 -13.88 -52.68
C VAL A 49 179.76 -12.69 -52.95
N LYS A 50 179.94 -11.98 -54.07
CA LYS A 50 178.98 -10.94 -54.50
C LYS A 50 177.64 -11.54 -54.92
N ALA A 51 177.65 -12.59 -55.75
CA ALA A 51 176.43 -13.23 -56.22
C ALA A 51 175.57 -13.74 -55.05
N GLU A 52 176.19 -14.43 -54.08
CA GLU A 52 175.51 -14.91 -52.87
C GLU A 52 174.92 -13.77 -52.04
N ARG A 53 175.62 -12.63 -51.93
CA ARG A 53 175.12 -11.44 -51.23
C ARG A 53 173.89 -10.85 -51.91
N ASP A 54 173.90 -10.76 -53.24
CA ASP A 54 172.81 -10.14 -54.00
C ASP A 54 171.57 -11.06 -54.00
N GLU A 55 171.74 -12.38 -54.09
CA GLU A 55 170.65 -13.35 -53.87
C GLU A 55 170.00 -13.18 -52.49
N LEU A 56 170.79 -13.15 -51.40
CA LEU A 56 170.28 -12.95 -50.04
C LEU A 56 169.57 -11.59 -49.84
N ALA A 57 169.97 -10.55 -50.57
CA ALA A 57 169.27 -9.27 -50.57
C ALA A 57 167.88 -9.39 -51.20
N THR A 58 167.74 -10.12 -52.32
CA THR A 58 166.44 -10.34 -52.97
C THR A 58 165.48 -11.17 -52.11
N THR A 59 165.96 -12.22 -51.44
CA THR A 59 165.11 -13.05 -50.57
C THR A 59 164.59 -12.29 -49.35
N ASN A 60 165.41 -11.38 -48.78
CA ASN A 60 164.96 -10.53 -47.66
C ASN A 60 163.87 -9.55 -48.08
N ALA A 61 163.98 -8.95 -49.28
CA ALA A 61 162.95 -8.06 -49.81
C ALA A 61 161.60 -8.78 -49.97
N GLN A 62 161.61 -9.99 -50.54
CA GLN A 62 160.41 -10.82 -50.72
C GLN A 62 159.75 -11.21 -49.38
N LEU A 63 160.55 -11.60 -48.38
CA LEU A 63 160.02 -11.93 -47.04
C LEU A 63 159.41 -10.71 -46.34
N GLN A 64 160.00 -9.52 -46.51
CA GLN A 64 159.47 -8.29 -45.93
C GLN A 64 158.14 -7.87 -46.59
N GLU A 65 158.00 -8.03 -47.90
CA GLU A 65 156.76 -7.81 -48.64
C GLU A 65 155.66 -8.78 -48.18
N ALA A 66 155.95 -10.09 -48.14
CA ALA A 66 155.02 -11.13 -47.66
C ALA A 66 154.56 -10.91 -46.21
N ASN A 67 155.46 -10.44 -45.33
CA ASN A 67 155.10 -10.12 -43.95
C ASN A 67 154.13 -8.92 -43.90
N SER A 68 154.35 -7.89 -44.72
CA SER A 68 153.46 -6.72 -44.82
C SER A 68 152.05 -7.09 -45.33
N SER A 69 151.94 -8.00 -46.31
CA SER A 69 150.64 -8.48 -46.81
C SER A 69 149.91 -9.37 -45.80
N THR A 70 150.65 -10.11 -44.98
CA THR A 70 150.08 -10.91 -43.89
C THR A 70 149.54 -10.02 -42.76
N GLN A 71 150.21 -8.91 -42.46
CA GLN A 71 149.74 -7.94 -41.47
C GLN A 71 148.48 -7.19 -41.94
N SER A 72 148.39 -6.80 -43.22
CA SER A 72 147.20 -6.11 -43.74
C SER A 72 145.97 -7.04 -43.77
N THR A 73 146.12 -8.28 -44.21
CA THR A 73 145.04 -9.28 -44.19
C THR A 73 144.59 -9.62 -42.77
N PHE A 74 145.52 -9.74 -41.81
CA PHE A 74 145.18 -9.91 -40.39
C PHE A 74 144.37 -8.73 -39.85
N ALA A 75 144.73 -7.49 -40.19
CA ALA A 75 143.98 -6.30 -39.80
C ALA A 75 142.53 -6.31 -40.32
N THR A 76 142.31 -6.66 -41.60
CA THR A 76 140.97 -6.77 -42.20
C THR A 76 140.14 -7.91 -41.58
N ILE A 77 140.74 -9.06 -41.27
CA ILE A 77 140.04 -10.13 -40.55
C ILE A 77 139.65 -9.65 -39.14
N SER A 78 140.55 -8.93 -38.45
CA SER A 78 140.31 -8.39 -37.11
C SER A 78 139.18 -7.35 -37.07
N THR A 79 138.98 -6.53 -38.11
CA THR A 79 137.82 -5.63 -38.19
C THR A 79 136.53 -6.41 -38.42
N ASN A 80 136.52 -7.33 -39.39
CA ASN A 80 135.32 -8.11 -39.71
C ASN A 80 134.82 -8.94 -38.52
N VAL A 81 135.73 -9.52 -37.71
CA VAL A 81 135.35 -10.24 -36.48
C VAL A 81 134.64 -9.33 -35.49
N ARG A 82 135.10 -8.08 -35.28
CA ARG A 82 134.42 -7.10 -34.41
C ARG A 82 133.04 -6.71 -34.94
N ASP A 83 132.91 -6.57 -36.26
CA ASP A 83 131.63 -6.25 -36.88
C ASP A 83 130.61 -7.40 -36.72
N TYR A 84 131.05 -8.65 -36.88
CA TYR A 84 130.21 -9.82 -36.59
C TYR A 84 129.85 -9.93 -35.09
N GLU A 85 130.79 -9.69 -34.17
CA GLU A 85 130.51 -9.65 -32.73
C GLU A 85 129.47 -8.58 -32.38
N THR A 86 129.58 -7.37 -32.92
CA THR A 86 128.61 -6.30 -32.65
C THR A 86 127.24 -6.63 -33.25
N ARG A 87 127.19 -7.23 -34.45
CA ARG A 87 125.93 -7.68 -35.06
C ARG A 87 125.26 -8.81 -34.27
N ILE A 88 126.03 -9.76 -33.73
CA ILE A 88 125.53 -10.81 -32.83
C ILE A 88 124.92 -10.17 -31.58
N ARG A 89 125.62 -9.25 -30.92
CA ARG A 89 125.10 -8.54 -29.72
C ARG A 89 123.83 -7.73 -30.00
N ILE A 90 123.65 -7.20 -31.21
CA ILE A 90 122.42 -6.50 -31.62
C ILE A 90 121.28 -7.51 -31.78
N LEU A 91 121.49 -8.60 -32.54
CA LEU A 91 120.50 -9.66 -32.73
C LEU A 91 120.10 -10.36 -31.42
N GLU A 92 121.01 -10.49 -30.47
CA GLU A 92 120.73 -11.01 -29.14
C GLU A 92 119.83 -10.08 -28.31
N ARG A 93 120.03 -8.75 -28.41
CA ARG A 93 119.11 -7.78 -27.80
C ARG A 93 117.73 -7.80 -28.44
N GLU A 94 117.67 -7.72 -29.78
CA GLU A 94 116.40 -7.79 -30.54
C GLU A 94 115.61 -9.07 -30.20
N LYS A 95 116.29 -10.21 -30.05
CA LYS A 95 115.69 -11.48 -29.64
C LYS A 95 115.13 -11.45 -28.21
N GLU A 96 115.78 -10.77 -27.29
CA GLU A 96 115.32 -10.69 -25.90
C GLU A 96 114.18 -9.65 -25.75
N GLU A 97 114.23 -8.54 -26.48
CA GLU A 97 113.12 -7.58 -26.61
C GLU A 97 111.87 -8.27 -27.19
N LEU A 98 111.99 -9.03 -28.28
CA LEU A 98 110.89 -9.81 -28.86
C LEU A 98 110.35 -10.89 -27.91
N ARG A 99 111.20 -11.48 -27.04
CA ARG A 99 110.75 -12.40 -25.99
C ARG A 99 109.97 -11.67 -24.89
N GLN A 100 110.43 -10.49 -24.48
CA GLN A 100 109.74 -9.66 -23.50
C GLN A 100 108.37 -9.23 -24.04
N ASP A 101 108.29 -8.79 -25.29
CA ASP A 101 107.03 -8.43 -25.97
C ASP A 101 106.10 -9.63 -26.13
N PHE A 102 106.62 -10.80 -26.52
CA PHE A 102 105.82 -12.03 -26.57
C PHE A 102 105.30 -12.43 -25.19
N SER A 103 106.09 -12.28 -24.13
CA SER A 103 105.67 -12.50 -22.75
C SER A 103 104.55 -11.54 -22.34
N GLN A 104 104.70 -10.24 -22.65
CA GLN A 104 103.67 -9.23 -22.41
C GLN A 104 102.38 -9.50 -23.21
N LEU A 105 102.48 -9.88 -24.48
CA LEU A 105 101.33 -10.25 -25.31
C LEU A 105 100.63 -11.50 -24.78
N LYS A 106 101.38 -12.49 -24.31
CA LYS A 106 100.84 -13.69 -23.65
C LYS A 106 100.16 -13.37 -22.32
N GLN A 107 100.69 -12.41 -21.56
CA GLN A 107 100.05 -11.92 -20.33
C GLN A 107 98.78 -11.12 -20.62
N LYS A 108 98.80 -10.21 -21.60
CA LYS A 108 97.61 -9.46 -22.06
C LYS A 108 96.53 -10.40 -22.58
N SER A 109 96.89 -11.39 -23.40
CA SER A 109 95.96 -12.42 -23.87
C SER A 109 95.35 -13.23 -22.73
N ARG A 110 96.11 -13.52 -21.65
CA ARG A 110 95.55 -14.15 -20.44
C ARG A 110 94.56 -13.23 -19.74
N THR A 111 94.92 -11.98 -19.47
CA THR A 111 94.01 -11.03 -18.82
C THR A 111 92.74 -10.76 -19.64
N ASP A 112 92.86 -10.69 -20.97
CA ASP A 112 91.72 -10.50 -21.86
C ASP A 112 90.81 -11.74 -21.88
N ASN A 113 91.37 -12.95 -21.87
CA ASN A 113 90.59 -14.18 -21.72
C ASN A 113 89.91 -14.27 -20.34
N ASP A 114 90.58 -13.87 -19.26
CA ASP A 114 89.99 -13.82 -17.91
C ASP A 114 88.87 -12.76 -17.81
N LEU A 115 89.02 -11.62 -18.49
CA LEU A 115 87.97 -10.60 -18.60
C LEU A 115 86.79 -11.11 -19.43
N VAL A 116 87.03 -11.71 -20.60
CA VAL A 116 85.98 -12.33 -21.43
C VAL A 116 85.26 -13.44 -20.66
N ARG A 117 85.98 -14.23 -19.87
CA ARG A 117 85.39 -15.25 -18.98
C ARG A 117 84.50 -14.60 -17.92
N LYS A 118 84.98 -13.57 -17.21
CA LYS A 118 84.16 -12.83 -16.23
C LYS A 118 82.93 -12.21 -16.86
N TYR A 119 83.03 -11.62 -18.05
CA TYR A 119 81.89 -11.06 -18.78
C TYR A 119 80.88 -12.13 -19.22
N ARG A 120 81.34 -13.35 -19.55
CA ARG A 120 80.44 -14.49 -19.80
C ARG A 120 79.75 -14.94 -18.51
N GLU A 121 80.50 -15.10 -17.42
CA GLU A 121 79.97 -15.50 -16.12
C GLU A 121 78.93 -14.48 -15.60
N THR A 122 79.18 -13.17 -15.74
CA THR A 122 78.19 -12.13 -15.41
C THR A 122 77.01 -12.16 -16.38
N SER A 123 77.23 -12.28 -17.69
CA SER A 123 76.13 -12.35 -18.67
C SER A 123 75.26 -13.60 -18.51
N GLU A 124 75.82 -14.72 -18.03
CA GLU A 124 75.07 -15.91 -17.66
C GLU A 124 74.29 -15.71 -16.35
N SER A 125 74.90 -15.05 -15.36
CA SER A 125 74.22 -14.69 -14.11
C SER A 125 73.03 -13.75 -14.36
N ASP A 126 73.25 -12.66 -15.09
CA ASP A 126 72.21 -11.72 -15.51
C ASP A 126 71.13 -12.45 -16.33
N GLY A 127 71.52 -13.34 -17.24
CA GLY A 127 70.60 -14.18 -18.01
C GLY A 127 69.77 -15.15 -17.16
N ARG A 128 70.29 -15.66 -16.05
CA ARG A 128 69.54 -16.47 -15.06
C ARG A 128 68.60 -15.58 -14.26
N GLN A 129 69.06 -14.41 -13.80
CA GLN A 129 68.25 -13.46 -13.03
C GLN A 129 67.10 -12.89 -13.85
N ILE A 130 67.30 -12.57 -15.14
CA ILE A 130 66.23 -12.17 -16.06
C ILE A 130 65.17 -13.26 -16.18
N ARG A 131 65.57 -14.54 -16.33
CA ARG A 131 64.61 -15.66 -16.38
C ARG A 131 63.83 -15.82 -15.07
N GLN A 132 64.48 -15.65 -13.92
CA GLN A 132 63.81 -15.66 -12.61
C GLN A 132 62.78 -14.53 -12.51
N LEU A 133 63.18 -13.30 -12.85
CA LEU A 133 62.28 -12.14 -12.86
C LEU A 133 61.12 -12.28 -13.86
N ASP A 134 61.32 -12.93 -15.01
CA ASP A 134 60.24 -13.23 -15.95
C ASP A 134 59.27 -14.30 -15.41
N VAL A 135 59.76 -15.31 -14.68
CA VAL A 135 58.92 -16.29 -13.99
C VAL A 135 58.12 -15.60 -12.88
N GLU A 136 58.76 -14.87 -11.97
CA GLU A 136 58.11 -14.10 -10.90
C GLU A 136 57.06 -13.12 -11.47
N ARG A 137 57.38 -12.45 -12.58
CA ARG A 137 56.45 -11.58 -13.30
C ARG A 137 55.25 -12.35 -13.86
N SER A 138 55.47 -13.54 -14.42
CA SER A 138 54.37 -14.38 -14.94
C SER A 138 53.45 -14.87 -13.83
N GLU A 139 54.01 -15.25 -12.68
CA GLU A 139 53.28 -15.64 -11.47
C GLU A 139 52.50 -14.45 -10.88
N ALA A 140 53.12 -13.27 -10.81
CA ALA A 140 52.46 -12.04 -10.38
C ALA A 140 51.30 -11.63 -11.31
N ILE A 141 51.45 -11.83 -12.64
CA ILE A 141 50.36 -11.62 -13.61
C ILE A 141 49.25 -12.64 -13.42
N TYR A 142 49.57 -13.92 -13.20
CA TYR A 142 48.57 -14.96 -12.94
C TYR A 142 47.82 -14.71 -11.61
N ALA A 143 48.54 -14.39 -10.54
CA ALA A 143 47.96 -14.02 -9.25
C ALA A 143 47.06 -12.78 -9.38
N LYS A 144 47.51 -11.74 -10.09
CA LYS A 144 46.68 -10.56 -10.40
C LYS A 144 45.41 -10.95 -11.14
N ASN A 145 45.51 -11.72 -12.22
CA ASN A 145 44.34 -12.13 -13.02
C ASN A 145 43.36 -12.99 -12.21
N LYS A 146 43.87 -13.87 -11.33
CA LYS A 146 43.06 -14.64 -10.37
C LYS A 146 42.30 -13.73 -9.40
N MET A 147 42.96 -12.73 -8.83
CA MET A 147 42.33 -11.76 -7.92
C MET A 147 41.32 -10.86 -8.67
N GLU A 148 41.59 -10.43 -9.90
CA GLU A 148 40.63 -9.71 -10.74
C GLU A 148 39.40 -10.56 -11.09
N HIS A 149 39.57 -11.87 -11.33
CA HIS A 149 38.45 -12.77 -11.59
C HIS A 149 37.62 -13.01 -10.32
N GLN A 150 38.27 -13.24 -9.17
CA GLN A 150 37.59 -13.31 -7.87
C GLN A 150 36.85 -12.01 -7.54
N GLN A 151 37.44 -10.85 -7.81
CA GLN A 151 36.78 -9.55 -7.64
C GLN A 151 35.53 -9.42 -8.52
N LYS A 152 35.58 -9.86 -9.78
CA LYS A 152 34.42 -9.86 -10.70
C LYS A 152 33.31 -10.82 -10.25
N ILE A 153 33.66 -12.00 -9.74
CA ILE A 153 32.69 -12.94 -9.17
C ILE A 153 32.02 -12.31 -7.93
N LEU A 154 32.81 -11.75 -7.02
CA LEU A 154 32.28 -11.10 -5.81
C LEU A 154 31.44 -9.86 -6.13
N SER A 155 31.81 -9.05 -7.12
CA SER A 155 30.98 -7.90 -7.54
C SER A 155 29.68 -8.34 -8.18
N SER A 156 29.70 -9.38 -9.03
CA SER A 156 28.48 -9.95 -9.64
C SER A 156 27.56 -10.59 -8.58
N ALA A 157 28.11 -11.27 -7.58
CA ALA A 157 27.35 -11.79 -6.44
C ALA A 157 26.73 -10.66 -5.62
N LEU A 158 27.48 -9.59 -5.32
CA LEU A 158 26.97 -8.41 -4.61
C LEU A 158 25.88 -7.68 -5.39
N GLU A 159 26.00 -7.56 -6.72
CA GLU A 159 24.95 -7.01 -7.58
C GLU A 159 23.69 -7.88 -7.60
N THR A 160 23.84 -9.21 -7.58
CA THR A 160 22.71 -10.15 -7.54
C THR A 160 21.97 -10.05 -6.20
N VAL A 161 22.70 -10.09 -5.08
CA VAL A 161 22.12 -9.90 -3.73
C VAL A 161 21.48 -8.52 -3.55
N ARG A 162 22.04 -7.47 -4.17
CA ARG A 162 21.40 -6.13 -4.19
C ARG A 162 20.07 -6.16 -4.96
N LYS A 163 20.04 -6.74 -6.16
CA LYS A 163 18.80 -6.89 -6.94
C LYS A 163 17.76 -7.72 -6.20
N GLU A 164 18.15 -8.82 -5.56
CA GLU A 164 17.26 -9.61 -4.71
C GLU A 164 16.72 -8.78 -3.53
N SER A 165 17.58 -8.03 -2.83
CA SER A 165 17.16 -7.13 -1.75
C SER A 165 16.22 -6.01 -2.23
N GLU A 166 16.42 -5.49 -3.44
CA GLU A 166 15.53 -4.49 -4.06
C GLU A 166 14.19 -5.10 -4.50
N MET A 167 14.18 -6.36 -4.95
CA MET A 167 12.95 -7.08 -5.28
C MET A 167 12.15 -7.43 -4.02
N TYR A 168 12.82 -7.87 -2.95
CA TYR A 168 12.17 -8.13 -1.66
C TYR A 168 11.66 -6.84 -1.00
N SER A 169 12.38 -5.71 -1.10
CA SER A 169 11.90 -4.44 -0.55
C SER A 169 10.72 -3.89 -1.34
N LYS A 170 10.72 -3.98 -2.68
CA LYS A 170 9.55 -3.65 -3.52
C LYS A 170 8.35 -4.52 -3.17
N ALA A 171 8.51 -5.83 -3.15
CA ALA A 171 7.43 -6.76 -2.79
C ALA A 171 6.88 -6.52 -1.37
N LEU A 172 7.72 -6.07 -0.43
CA LEU A 172 7.27 -5.67 0.91
C LEU A 172 6.44 -4.38 0.85
N VAL A 173 6.91 -3.34 0.14
CA VAL A 173 6.19 -2.07 -0.05
C VAL A 173 4.86 -2.27 -0.78
N ASP A 174 4.83 -3.10 -1.83
CA ASP A 174 3.62 -3.45 -2.57
C ASP A 174 2.61 -4.16 -1.64
N LYS A 175 3.07 -5.09 -0.78
CA LYS A 175 2.20 -5.73 0.22
C LYS A 175 1.76 -4.79 1.34
N GLU A 176 2.60 -3.85 1.77
CA GLU A 176 2.20 -2.81 2.72
C GLU A 176 1.13 -1.88 2.13
N ALA A 177 1.23 -1.56 0.83
CA ALA A 177 0.24 -0.78 0.08
C ALA A 177 -1.08 -1.56 -0.12
N GLU A 178 -1.02 -2.85 -0.49
CA GLU A 178 -2.20 -3.73 -0.52
C GLU A 178 -2.89 -3.80 0.85
N PHE A 179 -2.15 -4.02 1.94
CA PHE A 179 -2.73 -4.05 3.29
C PHE A 179 -3.25 -2.68 3.74
N ALA A 180 -2.66 -1.57 3.28
CA ALA A 180 -3.19 -0.23 3.54
C ALA A 180 -4.52 0.00 2.79
N SER A 181 -4.58 -0.38 1.51
CA SER A 181 -5.80 -0.34 0.70
C SER A 181 -6.91 -1.22 1.28
N TYR A 182 -6.59 -2.47 1.65
CA TYR A 182 -7.53 -3.40 2.31
C TYR A 182 -8.06 -2.84 3.63
N ARG A 183 -7.18 -2.30 4.49
CA ARG A 183 -7.62 -1.64 5.74
C ARG A 183 -8.52 -0.44 5.47
N SER A 184 -8.26 0.32 4.40
CA SER A 184 -9.10 1.47 4.01
C SER A 184 -10.47 1.02 3.49
N SER A 185 -10.52 0.00 2.62
CA SER A 185 -11.77 -0.56 2.09
C SER A 185 -12.62 -1.12 3.23
N HIS A 186 -12.04 -1.98 4.07
CA HIS A 186 -12.74 -2.56 5.21
C HIS A 186 -13.17 -1.51 6.25
N TYR A 187 -12.44 -0.40 6.40
CA TYR A 187 -12.88 0.72 7.24
C TYR A 187 -14.07 1.47 6.61
N MET A 188 -14.08 1.65 5.30
CA MET A 188 -15.24 2.22 4.58
C MET A 188 -16.46 1.30 4.63
N GLU A 189 -16.29 -0.01 4.40
CA GLU A 189 -17.34 -1.03 4.53
C GLU A 189 -17.90 -1.09 5.96
N LEU A 190 -17.03 -0.97 6.98
CA LEU A 190 -17.46 -0.89 8.38
C LEU A 190 -18.22 0.41 8.67
N GLN A 191 -17.80 1.55 8.13
CA GLN A 191 -18.54 2.82 8.26
C GLN A 191 -19.89 2.77 7.55
N GLN A 192 -19.94 2.17 6.35
CA GLN A 192 -21.16 1.98 5.59
C GLN A 192 -22.15 1.09 6.36
N THR A 193 -21.73 -0.11 6.78
CA THR A 193 -22.59 -1.03 7.55
C THR A 193 -23.02 -0.46 8.91
N LEU A 194 -22.19 0.35 9.58
CA LEU A 194 -22.62 1.10 10.77
C LEU A 194 -23.71 2.14 10.41
N SER A 195 -23.55 2.89 9.32
CA SER A 195 -24.54 3.88 8.88
C SER A 195 -25.85 3.25 8.43
N GLU A 196 -25.80 2.08 7.79
CA GLU A 196 -26.96 1.28 7.40
C GLU A 196 -27.69 0.76 8.64
N ARG A 197 -26.95 0.20 9.62
CA ARG A 197 -27.51 -0.26 10.90
C ARG A 197 -28.15 0.87 11.71
N ASP A 198 -27.55 2.07 11.71
CA ASP A 198 -28.11 3.23 12.40
C ASP A 198 -29.35 3.79 11.67
N ARG A 199 -29.38 3.74 10.32
CA ARG A 199 -30.57 4.03 9.51
C ARG A 199 -31.69 3.03 9.78
N GLU A 200 -31.37 1.75 9.88
CA GLU A 200 -32.34 0.69 10.20
C GLU A 200 -32.85 0.85 11.65
N ALA A 201 -32.00 1.20 12.61
CA ALA A 201 -32.42 1.50 13.98
C ALA A 201 -33.37 2.70 14.05
N GLN A 202 -33.13 3.75 13.26
CA GLN A 202 -34.05 4.89 13.13
C GLN A 202 -35.39 4.49 12.49
N SER A 203 -35.37 3.62 11.47
CA SER A 203 -36.59 3.08 10.85
C SER A 203 -37.39 2.23 11.85
N ARG A 204 -36.74 1.31 12.58
CA ARG A 204 -37.37 0.51 13.64
C ARG A 204 -38.01 1.40 14.72
N LEU A 205 -37.34 2.47 15.16
CA LEU A 205 -37.89 3.45 16.10
C LEU A 205 -39.09 4.23 15.55
N GLN A 206 -39.14 4.50 14.24
CA GLN A 206 -40.31 5.11 13.59
C GLN A 206 -41.49 4.13 13.53
N VAL A 207 -41.24 2.86 13.18
CA VAL A 207 -42.24 1.79 13.17
C VAL A 207 -42.78 1.52 14.57
N GLU A 208 -41.92 1.53 15.60
CA GLU A 208 -42.34 1.39 17.00
C GLU A 208 -43.26 2.54 17.44
N LYS A 209 -42.93 3.79 17.11
CA LYS A 209 -43.80 4.95 17.38
C LYS A 209 -45.12 4.88 16.61
N ALA A 210 -45.11 4.41 15.37
CA ALA A 210 -46.33 4.21 14.58
C ALA A 210 -47.22 3.11 15.19
N ARG A 211 -46.62 1.98 15.62
CA ARG A 211 -47.30 0.91 16.37
C ARG A 211 -47.92 1.43 17.67
N ASP A 212 -47.19 2.24 18.44
CA ASP A 212 -47.72 2.84 19.67
C ASP A 212 -48.87 3.80 19.40
N GLN A 213 -48.81 4.57 18.32
CA GLN A 213 -49.91 5.44 17.89
C GLN A 213 -51.15 4.63 17.49
N VAL A 214 -50.98 3.55 16.72
CA VAL A 214 -52.09 2.64 16.35
C VAL A 214 -52.66 1.94 17.59
N ASN A 215 -51.84 1.51 18.54
CA ASN A 215 -52.29 0.92 19.80
C ASN A 215 -53.11 1.91 20.64
N ARG A 216 -52.72 3.19 20.70
CA ARG A 216 -53.51 4.24 21.37
C ARG A 216 -54.85 4.47 20.68
N GLN A 217 -54.87 4.58 19.35
CA GLN A 217 -56.12 4.70 18.58
C GLN A 217 -57.03 3.48 18.76
N TYR A 218 -56.46 2.27 18.86
CA TYR A 218 -57.21 1.05 19.14
C TYR A 218 -57.80 1.04 20.56
N GLN A 219 -57.06 1.54 21.56
CA GLN A 219 -57.58 1.74 22.91
C GLN A 219 -58.68 2.79 22.97
N GLU A 220 -58.49 3.96 22.34
CA GLU A 220 -59.51 5.01 22.22
C GLU A 220 -60.79 4.50 21.55
N ASN A 221 -60.67 3.68 20.49
CA ASN A 221 -61.81 3.06 19.82
C ASN A 221 -62.49 1.97 20.68
N LEU A 222 -61.72 1.20 21.46
CA LEU A 222 -62.28 0.24 22.43
C LEU A 222 -63.07 0.95 23.54
N ASP A 223 -62.52 2.04 24.09
CA ASP A 223 -63.18 2.83 25.12
C ASP A 223 -64.44 3.52 24.59
N ALA A 224 -64.40 4.03 23.35
CA ALA A 224 -65.59 4.57 22.67
C ALA A 224 -66.65 3.50 22.34
N LEU A 225 -66.24 2.28 22.00
CA LEU A 225 -67.17 1.16 21.81
C LEU A 225 -67.79 0.72 23.14
N ASN A 226 -67.00 0.64 24.20
CA ASN A 226 -67.47 0.34 25.54
C ASN A 226 -68.44 1.41 26.06
N SER A 227 -68.14 2.70 25.87
CA SER A 227 -69.05 3.78 26.26
C SER A 227 -70.36 3.72 25.47
N ALA A 228 -70.31 3.53 24.15
CA ALA A 228 -71.50 3.32 23.31
C ALA A 228 -72.32 2.11 23.77
N GLN A 229 -71.70 1.00 24.19
CA GLN A 229 -72.41 -0.15 24.78
C GLN A 229 -73.06 0.20 26.14
N THR A 230 -72.41 1.00 26.99
CA THR A 230 -73.04 1.48 28.24
C THR A 230 -74.21 2.43 27.97
N GLU A 231 -74.14 3.25 26.92
CA GLU A 231 -75.25 4.11 26.50
C GLU A 231 -76.40 3.30 25.91
N LEU A 232 -76.12 2.29 25.08
CA LEU A 232 -77.12 1.43 24.46
C LEU A 232 -77.85 0.60 25.54
N THR A 233 -77.12 0.03 26.50
CA THR A 233 -77.72 -0.65 27.67
C THR A 233 -78.49 0.33 28.57
N ALA A 234 -78.02 1.56 28.76
CA ALA A 234 -78.77 2.59 29.49
C ALA A 234 -80.06 3.02 28.75
N LEU A 235 -80.04 3.12 27.42
CA LEU A 235 -81.22 3.39 26.59
C LEU A 235 -82.20 2.21 26.60
N GLN A 236 -81.70 0.97 26.53
CA GLN A 236 -82.51 -0.24 26.65
C GLN A 236 -83.15 -0.36 28.04
N ASN A 237 -82.45 0.03 29.10
CA ASN A 237 -82.99 0.14 30.45
C ASN A 237 -84.01 1.28 30.61
N LYS A 238 -83.82 2.41 29.92
CA LYS A 238 -84.84 3.49 29.86
C LYS A 238 -86.08 3.05 29.08
N LEU A 239 -85.92 2.29 27.99
CA LEU A 239 -87.01 1.78 27.17
C LEU A 239 -87.80 0.68 27.89
N SER A 240 -87.12 -0.25 28.57
CA SER A 240 -87.78 -1.29 29.37
C SER A 240 -88.53 -0.71 30.58
N LYS A 241 -87.96 0.31 31.25
CA LYS A 241 -88.68 1.10 32.26
C LYS A 241 -89.94 1.76 31.67
N LYS A 242 -89.82 2.56 30.61
CA LYS A 242 -90.99 3.18 29.95
C LYS A 242 -92.03 2.14 29.50
N SER A 243 -91.61 0.99 28.98
CA SER A 243 -92.53 -0.10 28.62
C SER A 243 -93.18 -0.76 29.84
N SER A 244 -92.54 -0.77 31.00
CA SER A 244 -93.12 -1.21 32.26
C SER A 244 -94.11 -0.18 32.79
N ASP A 245 -93.75 1.12 32.73
CA ASP A 245 -94.59 2.24 33.14
C ASP A 245 -95.89 2.27 32.30
N PHE A 246 -95.78 2.19 30.96
CA PHE A 246 -96.96 2.09 30.08
C PHE A 246 -97.82 0.84 30.34
N ARG A 247 -97.23 -0.29 30.77
CA ARG A 247 -98.00 -1.49 31.16
C ARG A 247 -98.71 -1.28 32.50
N ALA A 248 -98.08 -0.58 33.46
CA ALA A 248 -98.70 -0.23 34.73
C ALA A 248 -99.85 0.77 34.52
N ASP A 249 -99.65 1.80 33.68
CA ASP A 249 -100.68 2.76 33.30
C ASP A 249 -101.85 2.09 32.56
N ALA A 250 -101.58 1.21 31.60
CA ALA A 250 -102.63 0.44 30.92
C ALA A 250 -103.42 -0.45 31.90
N ALA A 251 -102.76 -1.10 32.84
CA ALA A 251 -103.43 -1.90 33.88
C ALA A 251 -104.22 -1.03 34.87
N ALA A 252 -103.77 0.19 35.18
CA ALA A 252 -104.50 1.14 36.01
C ALA A 252 -105.73 1.71 35.28
N LEU A 253 -105.60 2.01 33.98
CA LEU A 253 -106.72 2.40 33.12
C LEU A 253 -107.76 1.27 33.00
N GLN A 254 -107.33 0.02 32.81
CA GLN A 254 -108.24 -1.13 32.76
C GLN A 254 -109.03 -1.26 34.07
N LYS A 255 -108.37 -1.26 35.23
CA LYS A 255 -109.05 -1.28 36.55
C LYS A 255 -110.04 -0.11 36.73
N ARG A 256 -109.76 1.04 36.12
CA ARG A 256 -110.68 2.18 36.14
C ARG A 256 -111.87 1.97 35.21
N ILE A 257 -111.69 1.36 34.04
CA ILE A 257 -112.78 0.94 33.16
C ILE A 257 -113.65 -0.10 33.88
N ASP A 258 -113.05 -1.16 34.43
CA ASP A 258 -113.75 -2.21 35.18
C ASP A 258 -114.60 -1.63 36.34
N SER A 259 -114.08 -0.63 37.07
CA SER A 259 -114.82 0.03 38.15
C SER A 259 -115.92 1.00 37.66
N LEU A 260 -115.81 1.57 36.46
CA LEU A 260 -116.88 2.33 35.81
C LEU A 260 -117.96 1.40 35.23
N GLU A 261 -117.57 0.25 34.68
CA GLU A 261 -118.51 -0.78 34.21
C GLU A 261 -119.30 -1.38 35.37
N ASN A 262 -118.66 -1.66 36.51
CA ASN A 262 -119.36 -2.16 37.70
C ASN A 262 -120.33 -1.12 38.26
N ARG A 263 -119.95 0.16 38.38
CA ARG A 263 -120.90 1.24 38.73
C ARG A 263 -122.04 1.34 37.73
N SER A 264 -121.76 1.22 36.44
CA SER A 264 -122.79 1.22 35.40
C SER A 264 -123.72 -0.01 35.49
N LYS A 265 -123.30 -1.13 36.09
CA LYS A 265 -124.17 -2.27 36.41
C LYS A 265 -125.00 -1.99 37.67
N GLU A 266 -124.35 -1.53 38.75
CA GLU A 266 -125.02 -1.11 39.99
C GLU A 266 -126.12 -0.05 39.71
N ASP A 267 -125.83 0.96 38.86
CA ASP A 267 -126.77 1.98 38.43
C ASP A 267 -127.92 1.39 37.59
N ARG A 268 -127.69 0.36 36.76
CA ARG A 268 -128.74 -0.34 36.01
C ARG A 268 -129.63 -1.16 36.92
N GLU A 269 -129.03 -1.97 37.81
CA GLU A 269 -129.74 -2.79 38.79
C GLU A 269 -130.61 -1.91 39.72
N ALA A 270 -130.10 -0.73 40.10
CA ALA A 270 -130.86 0.26 40.87
C ALA A 270 -132.03 0.88 40.08
N VAL A 271 -131.86 1.14 38.78
CA VAL A 271 -132.95 1.60 37.91
C VAL A 271 -133.99 0.50 37.69
N GLU A 272 -133.58 -0.73 37.40
CA GLU A 272 -134.47 -1.88 37.24
C GLU A 272 -135.30 -2.13 38.51
N GLY A 273 -134.68 -2.05 39.70
CA GLY A 273 -135.37 -2.14 40.98
C GLY A 273 -136.33 -0.97 41.27
N LEU A 274 -136.01 0.25 40.81
CA LEU A 274 -136.94 1.39 40.89
C LEU A 274 -138.11 1.26 39.91
N GLU A 275 -137.88 0.76 38.70
CA GLU A 275 -138.93 0.47 37.72
C GLU A 275 -139.86 -0.67 38.16
N GLU A 276 -139.33 -1.66 38.88
CA GLU A 276 -140.09 -2.73 39.50
C GLU A 276 -140.95 -2.22 40.67
N ALA A 277 -140.37 -1.46 41.60
CA ALA A 277 -141.12 -0.80 42.67
C ALA A 277 -142.19 0.18 42.13
N PHE A 278 -141.94 0.82 40.98
CA PHE A 278 -142.92 1.66 40.30
C PHE A 278 -144.04 0.85 39.65
N ARG A 279 -143.75 -0.32 39.08
CA ARG A 279 -144.77 -1.30 38.62
C ARG A 279 -145.63 -1.78 39.78
N GLU A 280 -145.04 -2.22 40.89
CA GLU A 280 -145.77 -2.63 42.10
C GLU A 280 -146.67 -1.50 42.63
N ALA A 281 -146.17 -0.26 42.66
CA ALA A 281 -146.97 0.89 43.05
C ALA A 281 -148.14 1.15 42.08
N GLN A 282 -147.92 1.03 40.76
CA GLN A 282 -148.98 1.15 39.76
C GLN A 282 -150.04 0.03 39.90
N GLU A 283 -149.63 -1.21 40.12
CA GLU A 283 -150.53 -2.34 40.36
C GLU A 283 -151.34 -2.17 41.65
N ALA A 284 -150.70 -1.73 42.75
CA ALA A 284 -151.40 -1.40 44.00
C ALA A 284 -152.35 -0.20 43.86
N HIS A 285 -152.03 0.77 42.99
CA HIS A 285 -152.95 1.84 42.63
C HIS A 285 -154.11 1.34 41.76
N ALA A 286 -153.87 0.44 40.81
CA ALA A 286 -154.92 -0.17 39.98
C ALA A 286 -155.89 -1.00 40.82
N GLN A 287 -155.40 -1.86 41.72
CA GLN A 287 -156.22 -2.63 42.67
C GLN A 287 -157.06 -1.73 43.59
N ARG A 288 -156.53 -0.55 43.97
CA ARG A 288 -157.29 0.45 44.73
C ARG A 288 -158.38 1.12 43.91
N VAL A 289 -158.12 1.41 42.63
CA VAL A 289 -159.13 1.95 41.71
C VAL A 289 -160.23 0.91 41.48
N GLU A 290 -159.87 -0.34 41.22
CA GLU A 290 -160.81 -1.46 41.08
C GLU A 290 -161.68 -1.63 42.34
N ALA A 291 -161.08 -1.61 43.53
CA ALA A 291 -161.82 -1.64 44.79
C ALA A 291 -162.77 -0.44 44.97
N TYR A 292 -162.38 0.77 44.54
CA TYR A 292 -163.28 1.93 44.55
C TYR A 292 -164.38 1.83 43.50
N GLU A 293 -164.10 1.25 42.32
CA GLU A 293 -165.11 1.00 41.29
C GLU A 293 -166.14 -0.04 41.76
N ASP A 294 -165.71 -1.10 42.45
CA ASP A 294 -166.58 -2.07 43.12
C ASP A 294 -167.41 -1.43 44.24
N GLU A 295 -166.82 -0.57 45.07
CA GLU A 295 -167.56 0.19 46.09
C GLU A 295 -168.60 1.13 45.47
N ILE A 296 -168.28 1.79 44.35
CA ILE A 296 -169.19 2.65 43.58
C ILE A 296 -170.30 1.82 42.93
N GLN A 297 -170.00 0.66 42.35
CA GLN A 297 -171.00 -0.24 41.78
C GLN A 297 -171.95 -0.76 42.87
N ALA A 298 -171.43 -1.22 44.01
CA ALA A 298 -172.24 -1.64 45.15
C ALA A 298 -173.05 -0.48 45.77
N ALA A 299 -172.56 0.76 45.68
CA ALA A 299 -173.33 1.95 46.05
C ALA A 299 -174.46 2.23 45.04
N ALA A 300 -174.19 2.10 43.74
CA ALA A 300 -175.19 2.26 42.67
C ALA A 300 -176.26 1.16 42.70
N GLU A 301 -175.92 -0.09 43.04
CA GLU A 301 -176.89 -1.17 43.27
C GLU A 301 -177.78 -0.89 44.49
N ARG A 302 -177.21 -0.39 45.60
CA ARG A 302 -178.01 0.05 46.75
C ARG A 302 -178.89 1.25 46.41
N GLN A 303 -178.39 2.17 45.59
CA GLN A 303 -179.13 3.34 45.15
C GLN A 303 -180.27 2.95 44.21
N THR A 304 -180.05 2.09 43.22
CA THR A 304 -181.12 1.58 42.33
C THR A 304 -182.19 0.79 43.11
N GLN A 305 -181.81 -0.06 44.07
CA GLN A 305 -182.77 -0.71 44.97
C GLN A 305 -183.52 0.26 45.91
N ALA A 306 -182.93 1.42 46.23
CA ALA A 306 -183.60 2.48 46.95
C ALA A 306 -184.50 3.31 46.01
N GLU A 307 -184.08 3.52 44.76
CA GLU A 307 -184.82 4.22 43.70
C GLU A 307 -186.03 3.42 43.22
N GLU A 308 -185.98 2.09 43.14
CA GLU A 308 -187.17 1.26 42.88
C GLU A 308 -188.21 1.38 44.01
N LYS A 309 -187.78 1.34 45.27
CA LYS A 309 -188.65 1.56 46.44
C LYS A 309 -189.18 2.99 46.49
N MET A 310 -188.33 3.97 46.15
CA MET A 310 -188.71 5.37 45.99
C MET A 310 -189.61 5.58 44.77
N ALA A 311 -189.57 4.75 43.73
CA ALA A 311 -190.43 4.84 42.55
C ALA A 311 -191.82 4.21 42.80
N GLU A 312 -191.88 3.12 43.56
CA GLU A 312 -193.15 2.62 44.10
C GLU A 312 -193.79 3.62 45.07
N MET A 313 -193.00 4.23 45.96
CA MET A 313 -193.49 5.33 46.79
C MET A 313 -193.77 6.62 45.99
N ALA A 314 -193.03 6.95 44.94
CA ALA A 314 -193.26 8.13 44.10
C ALA A 314 -194.57 8.01 43.32
N ARG A 315 -194.97 6.82 42.85
CA ARG A 315 -196.34 6.65 42.32
C ARG A 315 -197.45 6.93 43.34
N THR A 316 -197.13 6.91 44.63
CA THR A 316 -198.05 7.32 45.72
C THR A 316 -197.80 8.74 46.27
N VAL A 317 -196.70 9.39 45.88
CA VAL A 317 -196.26 10.71 46.39
C VAL A 317 -196.26 11.80 45.30
N GLU A 318 -196.27 11.45 44.01
CA GLU A 318 -196.47 12.37 42.87
C GLU A 318 -197.90 12.97 42.84
N LEU A 319 -198.78 12.53 43.75
CA LEU A 319 -200.04 13.20 44.07
C LEU A 319 -199.87 14.38 45.06
N LEU A 320 -198.69 14.61 45.67
CA LEU A 320 -198.45 15.55 46.78
C LEU A 320 -197.02 16.17 46.79
N SER A 321 -196.86 17.37 46.19
CA SER A 321 -195.68 18.30 46.22
C SER A 321 -194.45 17.90 45.37
N GLN A 322 -193.80 18.74 44.54
CA GLN A 322 -193.36 20.17 44.54
C GLN A 322 -191.97 20.47 45.19
N GLY A 323 -190.93 20.66 44.34
CA GLY A 323 -190.09 21.87 44.39
C GLY A 323 -188.56 21.78 44.68
N VAL A 324 -187.77 22.40 43.78
CA VAL A 324 -186.71 23.43 44.05
C VAL A 324 -185.28 23.01 44.50
N GLU A 325 -184.29 23.30 43.61
CA GLU A 325 -182.92 23.91 43.80
C GLU A 325 -181.91 23.36 44.86
N SER A 326 -180.58 23.63 44.88
CA SER A 326 -179.51 24.08 43.95
C SER A 326 -178.15 24.08 44.71
N SER A 327 -176.99 24.13 44.03
CA SER A 327 -175.68 24.69 44.50
C SER A 327 -174.91 24.04 45.70
N THR A 328 -173.62 24.28 46.01
CA THR A 328 -172.34 24.61 45.27
C THR A 328 -171.12 24.49 46.28
N ASP A 329 -169.87 24.63 45.77
CA ASP A 329 -168.66 25.25 46.42
C ASP A 329 -167.61 24.48 47.31
N ASP A 330 -166.32 24.74 46.99
CA ASP A 330 -165.20 25.31 47.82
C ASP A 330 -163.96 24.57 48.46
N TRP A 331 -162.76 25.12 48.10
CA TRP A 331 -161.56 25.57 48.91
C TRP A 331 -160.25 24.77 49.25
N GLY A 332 -159.10 25.40 48.88
CA GLY A 332 -157.81 25.57 49.64
C GLY A 332 -156.70 24.47 49.61
N GLY A 333 -155.37 24.73 49.59
CA GLY A 333 -154.55 25.96 49.40
C GLY A 333 -153.00 25.80 49.65
N LEU A 334 -152.19 26.73 49.08
CA LEU A 334 -150.82 27.23 49.45
C LEU A 334 -149.47 26.42 49.36
N GLY A 335 -148.59 26.87 48.42
CA GLY A 335 -147.09 27.03 48.51
C GLY A 335 -146.17 25.79 48.39
N GLY A 336 -145.03 25.75 47.66
CA GLY A 336 -144.25 26.73 46.86
C GLY A 336 -142.73 26.65 47.19
N GLU A 337 -141.72 26.91 46.33
CA GLU A 337 -141.63 27.21 44.88
C GLU A 337 -140.12 27.16 44.41
N ALA A 338 -139.78 26.61 43.23
CA ALA A 338 -138.47 26.80 42.54
C ALA A 338 -138.51 26.39 41.04
N ALA A 339 -137.98 27.22 40.13
CA ALA A 339 -138.32 27.18 38.71
C ALA A 339 -137.31 26.51 37.76
N GLY A 340 -137.82 26.00 36.63
CA GLY A 340 -137.06 25.61 35.42
C GLY A 340 -137.93 25.68 34.15
N GLN A 341 -137.31 25.95 33.00
CA GLN A 341 -137.82 25.98 31.60
C GLN A 341 -136.61 26.44 30.72
N MET A 342 -136.23 25.93 29.54
CA MET A 342 -136.76 25.00 28.52
C MET A 342 -137.98 25.48 27.69
N ALA A 343 -138.00 25.08 26.40
CA ALA A 343 -138.89 25.43 25.26
C ALA A 343 -138.49 26.71 24.50
N ALA A 344 -138.73 26.89 23.19
CA ALA A 344 -139.27 26.07 22.08
C ALA A 344 -138.61 26.55 20.75
N MET A 345 -138.39 25.76 19.68
CA MET A 345 -139.30 25.14 18.68
C MET A 345 -139.98 26.14 17.69
N ILE A 346 -140.28 25.65 16.46
CA ILE A 346 -140.93 26.33 15.29
C ILE A 346 -139.93 27.13 14.41
N GLY A 347 -139.93 27.09 13.06
CA GLY A 347 -140.67 26.26 12.11
C GLY A 347 -140.41 26.66 10.61
N SER A 348 -140.32 25.65 9.74
CA SER A 348 -140.54 25.58 8.27
C SER A 348 -140.37 26.75 7.27
N SER A 349 -139.71 26.40 6.15
CA SER A 349 -140.08 26.65 4.72
C SER A 349 -139.54 27.84 3.88
N SER A 350 -138.87 27.45 2.77
CA SER A 350 -139.01 27.93 1.37
C SER A 350 -138.77 29.40 0.94
N GLY A 351 -137.97 29.60 -0.14
CA GLY A 351 -138.26 30.66 -1.15
C GLY A 351 -137.11 31.54 -1.67
N SER A 352 -136.42 31.06 -2.72
CA SER A 352 -135.62 31.81 -3.73
C SER A 352 -135.85 33.33 -3.91
N THR A 353 -134.79 34.17 -3.89
CA THR A 353 -134.23 34.87 -5.08
C THR A 353 -133.10 35.89 -4.78
N SER A 354 -132.16 36.01 -5.74
CA SER A 354 -131.27 37.13 -6.10
C SER A 354 -130.67 38.10 -5.06
N GLY A 355 -129.33 38.16 -5.07
CA GLY A 355 -128.65 39.44 -5.39
C GLY A 355 -128.09 40.29 -4.24
N GLY A 356 -126.79 40.14 -3.97
CA GLY A 356 -126.00 41.12 -3.22
C GLY A 356 -125.21 40.53 -2.05
N LYS A 357 -123.88 40.48 -2.16
CA LYS A 357 -122.98 40.14 -1.04
C LYS A 357 -123.19 41.16 0.08
N THR A 358 -123.92 40.78 1.13
CA THR A 358 -124.18 41.67 2.27
C THR A 358 -122.89 41.88 3.07
N LEU A 359 -122.78 42.99 3.79
CA LEU A 359 -121.56 43.38 4.54
C LEU A 359 -121.05 42.27 5.50
N LYS A 360 -121.97 41.46 6.04
CA LYS A 360 -121.66 40.27 6.85
C LYS A 360 -120.89 39.18 6.08
N GLN A 361 -121.16 39.01 4.78
CA GLN A 361 -120.45 38.06 3.91
C GLN A 361 -119.04 38.55 3.58
N ALA A 362 -118.86 39.85 3.37
CA ALA A 362 -117.53 40.45 3.21
C ALA A 362 -116.70 40.38 4.50
N LEU A 363 -117.30 40.65 5.65
CA LEU A 363 -116.65 40.45 6.96
C LEU A 363 -116.35 38.98 7.24
N ALA A 364 -117.23 38.05 6.90
CA ALA A 364 -116.97 36.61 6.98
C ALA A 364 -115.84 36.18 6.02
N GLU A 365 -115.73 36.77 4.84
CA GLU A 365 -114.65 36.53 3.89
C GLU A 365 -113.31 37.09 4.40
N VAL A 366 -113.30 38.27 5.03
CA VAL A 366 -112.12 38.82 5.73
C VAL A 366 -111.72 37.95 6.94
N VAL A 367 -112.67 37.50 7.76
CA VAL A 367 -112.39 36.60 8.89
C VAL A 367 -111.90 35.23 8.39
N ARG A 368 -112.45 34.70 7.30
CA ARG A 368 -111.95 33.47 6.66
C ARG A 368 -110.53 33.65 6.13
N LEU A 369 -110.23 34.76 5.46
CA LEU A 369 -108.88 35.06 4.95
C LEU A 369 -107.88 35.35 6.09
N GLN A 370 -108.32 35.93 7.22
CA GLN A 370 -107.51 36.05 8.43
C GLN A 370 -107.24 34.68 9.07
N ALA A 371 -108.24 33.79 9.12
CA ALA A 371 -108.08 32.42 9.61
C ALA A 371 -107.17 31.58 8.68
N GLU A 372 -107.27 31.76 7.36
CA GLU A 372 -106.39 31.11 6.37
C GLU A 372 -104.97 31.69 6.41
N SER A 373 -104.81 33.00 6.56
CA SER A 373 -103.49 33.62 6.81
C SER A 373 -102.88 33.14 8.12
N GLY A 374 -103.68 32.97 9.18
CA GLY A 374 -103.25 32.38 10.44
C GLY A 374 -102.79 30.92 10.28
N LYS A 375 -103.59 30.08 9.59
CA LYS A 375 -103.21 28.69 9.26
C LYS A 375 -101.93 28.63 8.44
N LEU A 376 -101.78 29.48 7.43
CA LEU A 376 -100.58 29.55 6.59
C LEU A 376 -99.35 30.05 7.37
N LYS A 377 -99.52 30.96 8.33
CA LYS A 377 -98.41 31.37 9.23
C LYS A 377 -97.98 30.23 10.14
N VAL A 378 -98.93 29.55 10.80
CA VAL A 378 -98.62 28.37 11.64
C VAL A 378 -97.99 27.25 10.83
N GLU A 379 -98.44 27.02 9.60
CA GLU A 379 -97.84 26.02 8.71
C GLU A 379 -96.45 26.44 8.22
N ASN A 380 -96.22 27.73 7.94
CA ASN A 380 -94.90 28.23 7.58
C ASN A 380 -93.93 28.20 8.79
N GLU A 381 -94.39 28.52 10.00
CA GLU A 381 -93.64 28.33 11.25
C GLU A 381 -93.31 26.85 11.51
N ARG A 382 -94.24 25.94 11.19
CA ARG A 382 -94.03 24.47 11.25
C ARG A 382 -93.00 24.01 10.23
N LEU A 383 -93.07 24.49 9.00
CA LEU A 383 -92.12 24.19 7.92
C LEU A 383 -90.73 24.79 8.20
N GLU A 384 -90.65 26.02 8.71
CA GLU A 384 -89.40 26.60 9.20
C GLU A 384 -88.84 25.80 10.37
N GLY A 385 -89.68 25.34 11.31
CA GLY A 385 -89.29 24.44 12.39
C GLY A 385 -88.70 23.13 11.89
N LEU A 386 -89.34 22.51 10.88
CA LEU A 386 -88.82 21.31 10.21
C LEU A 386 -87.51 21.57 9.45
N CYS A 387 -87.40 22.67 8.69
CA CYS A 387 -86.17 23.04 8.00
C CYS A 387 -85.02 23.29 8.99
N ARG A 388 -85.28 23.97 10.11
CA ARG A 388 -84.30 24.15 11.20
C ARG A 388 -83.94 22.82 11.87
N SER A 389 -84.89 21.89 12.01
CA SER A 389 -84.62 20.53 12.50
C SER A 389 -83.72 19.76 11.53
N VAL A 390 -84.05 19.73 10.23
CA VAL A 390 -83.26 19.04 9.21
C VAL A 390 -81.86 19.66 9.05
N LEU A 391 -81.74 20.98 9.15
CA LEU A 391 -80.42 21.63 9.18
C LEU A 391 -79.62 21.22 10.42
N ARG A 392 -80.24 21.16 11.61
CA ARG A 392 -79.59 20.64 12.81
C ARG A 392 -79.18 19.17 12.65
N ASP A 393 -80.06 18.31 12.13
CA ASP A 393 -79.77 16.89 11.89
C ASP A 393 -78.60 16.72 10.89
N LEU A 394 -78.48 17.60 9.90
CA LEU A 394 -77.37 17.65 8.95
C LEU A 394 -76.08 18.18 9.59
N GLU A 395 -76.17 19.20 10.46
CA GLU A 395 -75.04 19.73 11.23
C GLU A 395 -74.51 18.72 12.26
N GLU A 396 -75.39 17.95 12.91
CA GLU A 396 -75.07 16.85 13.83
C GLU A 396 -74.48 15.63 13.09
N ARG A 397 -74.93 15.35 11.85
CA ARG A 397 -74.37 14.27 11.02
C ARG A 397 -73.08 14.62 10.29
N LYS A 398 -72.81 15.91 10.07
CA LYS A 398 -71.58 16.39 9.43
C LYS A 398 -70.29 15.89 10.11
N PRO A 399 -70.08 16.03 11.44
CA PRO A 399 -68.88 15.51 12.09
C PRO A 399 -68.77 13.99 11.98
N VAL A 400 -69.89 13.25 11.97
CA VAL A 400 -69.87 11.79 11.76
C VAL A 400 -69.41 11.43 10.34
N LEU A 401 -69.85 12.18 9.32
CA LEU A 401 -69.38 11.99 7.94
C LEU A 401 -67.91 12.36 7.77
N ASP A 402 -67.43 13.42 8.43
CA ASP A 402 -66.03 13.82 8.38
C ASP A 402 -65.12 12.85 9.16
N GLN A 403 -65.59 12.28 10.28
CA GLN A 403 -64.95 11.14 10.96
C GLN A 403 -64.90 9.89 10.07
N GLN A 404 -66.01 9.50 9.44
CA GLN A 404 -66.05 8.36 8.52
C GLN A 404 -65.11 8.55 7.31
N ARG A 405 -64.97 9.79 6.80
CA ARG A 405 -63.97 10.11 5.77
C ARG A 405 -62.55 9.99 6.29
N ALA A 406 -62.27 10.50 7.49
CA ALA A 406 -60.94 10.37 8.11
C ALA A 406 -60.55 8.90 8.32
N GLU A 407 -61.47 8.07 8.83
CA GLU A 407 -61.26 6.63 8.98
C GLU A 407 -61.14 5.91 7.62
N TYR A 408 -61.93 6.28 6.61
CA TYR A 408 -61.76 5.75 5.26
C TYR A 408 -60.37 6.11 4.67
N PHE A 409 -59.90 7.34 4.88
CA PHE A 409 -58.55 7.74 4.46
C PHE A 409 -57.47 6.96 5.23
N ARG A 410 -57.60 6.75 6.55
CA ARG A 410 -56.68 5.91 7.34
C ARG A 410 -56.66 4.46 6.88
N MET A 411 -57.83 3.86 6.66
CA MET A 411 -57.95 2.50 6.15
C MET A 411 -57.37 2.38 4.74
N LYS A 412 -57.56 3.40 3.89
CA LYS A 412 -56.93 3.46 2.57
C LYS A 412 -55.41 3.56 2.66
N THR A 413 -54.84 4.45 3.47
CA THR A 413 -53.38 4.54 3.63
C THR A 413 -52.80 3.25 4.18
N ASN A 414 -53.47 2.62 5.15
CA ASN A 414 -53.04 1.33 5.69
C ASN A 414 -53.10 0.22 4.62
N ALA A 415 -54.11 0.22 3.74
CA ALA A 415 -54.19 -0.71 2.62
C ALA A 415 -53.11 -0.45 1.55
N ASP A 416 -52.84 0.81 1.22
CA ASP A 416 -51.77 1.22 0.31
C ASP A 416 -50.37 0.83 0.86
N ASP A 417 -50.16 0.98 2.17
CA ASP A 417 -48.89 0.61 2.84
C ASP A 417 -48.74 -0.92 3.01
N LEU A 418 -49.81 -1.66 3.31
CA LEU A 418 -49.80 -3.12 3.28
C LEU A 418 -49.56 -3.66 1.85
N ALA A 419 -50.12 -3.00 0.83
CA ALA A 419 -49.85 -3.35 -0.57
C ALA A 419 -48.38 -3.10 -0.96
N ARG A 420 -47.76 -2.03 -0.46
CA ARG A 420 -46.30 -1.78 -0.60
C ARG A 420 -45.48 -2.86 0.08
N GLN A 421 -45.76 -3.20 1.34
CA GLN A 421 -45.06 -4.26 2.06
C GLN A 421 -45.21 -5.62 1.36
N LEU A 422 -46.38 -5.91 0.79
CA LEU A 422 -46.62 -7.11 0.00
C LEU A 422 -45.82 -7.10 -1.33
N ALA A 423 -45.72 -5.96 -2.01
CA ALA A 423 -44.88 -5.82 -3.19
C ALA A 423 -43.38 -5.97 -2.87
N GLU A 424 -42.89 -5.35 -1.79
CA GLU A 424 -41.50 -5.46 -1.32
C GLU A 424 -41.16 -6.91 -0.92
N THR A 425 -42.05 -7.61 -0.23
CA THR A 425 -41.85 -9.03 0.14
C THR A 425 -41.91 -9.98 -1.05
N ILE A 426 -42.75 -9.70 -2.07
CA ILE A 426 -42.70 -10.42 -3.35
C ILE A 426 -41.37 -10.18 -4.06
N GLN A 427 -40.92 -8.93 -4.19
CA GLN A 427 -39.64 -8.61 -4.83
C GLN A 427 -38.45 -9.26 -4.10
N ALA A 428 -38.45 -9.25 -2.77
CA ALA A 428 -37.43 -9.93 -1.96
C ALA A 428 -37.47 -11.46 -2.13
N LYS A 429 -38.67 -12.05 -2.26
CA LYS A 429 -38.85 -13.48 -2.57
C LYS A 429 -38.31 -13.82 -3.97
N GLU A 430 -38.64 -13.02 -4.98
CA GLU A 430 -38.18 -13.21 -6.36
C GLU A 430 -36.65 -13.10 -6.47
N ALA A 431 -36.04 -12.13 -5.77
CA ALA A 431 -34.58 -12.01 -5.67
C ALA A 431 -33.94 -13.24 -5.01
N ALA A 432 -34.50 -13.72 -3.89
CA ALA A 432 -34.02 -14.93 -3.21
C ALA A 432 -34.22 -16.20 -4.06
N GLU A 433 -35.31 -16.30 -4.85
CA GLU A 433 -35.53 -17.41 -5.78
C GLU A 433 -34.53 -17.37 -6.95
N ALA A 434 -34.19 -16.18 -7.47
CA ALA A 434 -33.14 -16.01 -8.48
C ALA A 434 -31.75 -16.41 -7.94
N GLU A 435 -31.39 -15.97 -6.73
CA GLU A 435 -30.15 -16.40 -6.05
C GLU A 435 -30.12 -17.92 -5.82
N LEU A 436 -31.23 -18.53 -5.42
CA LEU A 436 -31.31 -19.98 -5.25
C LEU A 436 -31.15 -20.74 -6.58
N VAL A 437 -31.67 -20.22 -7.69
CA VAL A 437 -31.44 -20.78 -9.03
C VAL A 437 -29.97 -20.64 -9.43
N GLU A 438 -29.35 -19.49 -9.20
CA GLU A 438 -27.92 -19.30 -9.50
C GLU A 438 -27.04 -20.24 -8.65
N ILE A 439 -27.29 -20.34 -7.33
CA ILE A 439 -26.58 -21.24 -6.43
C ILE A 439 -26.77 -22.70 -6.86
N ARG A 440 -27.96 -23.10 -7.32
CA ARG A 440 -28.21 -24.44 -7.89
C ARG A 440 -27.42 -24.68 -9.18
N SER A 441 -27.32 -23.69 -10.07
CA SER A 441 -26.47 -23.79 -11.27
C SER A 441 -25.01 -23.97 -10.87
N ARG A 442 -24.46 -23.07 -10.04
CA ARG A 442 -23.07 -23.14 -9.55
C ARG A 442 -22.77 -24.46 -8.83
N LEU A 443 -23.73 -25.00 -8.06
CA LEU A 443 -23.61 -26.32 -7.42
C LEU A 443 -23.59 -27.47 -8.44
N ASN A 444 -24.41 -27.39 -9.48
CA ASN A 444 -24.41 -28.38 -10.55
C ASN A 444 -23.10 -28.32 -11.36
N ASP A 445 -22.64 -27.13 -11.71
CA ASP A 445 -21.39 -26.91 -12.43
C ASP A 445 -20.19 -27.43 -11.63
N ALA A 446 -20.11 -27.09 -10.33
CA ALA A 446 -19.11 -27.62 -9.41
C ALA A 446 -19.24 -29.15 -9.20
N SER A 447 -20.44 -29.72 -9.26
CA SER A 447 -20.67 -31.17 -9.19
C SER A 447 -20.18 -31.88 -10.44
N VAL A 448 -20.40 -31.30 -11.63
CA VAL A 448 -19.87 -31.78 -12.91
C VAL A 448 -18.34 -31.68 -12.92
N GLU A 449 -17.76 -30.55 -12.51
CA GLU A 449 -16.31 -30.39 -12.37
C GLU A 449 -15.71 -31.38 -11.36
N ASN A 450 -16.38 -31.64 -10.23
CA ASN A 450 -15.91 -32.62 -9.26
C ASN A 450 -15.92 -34.05 -9.84
N LYS A 451 -16.88 -34.39 -10.71
CA LYS A 451 -16.93 -35.68 -11.42
C LYS A 451 -15.83 -35.79 -12.49
N THR A 452 -15.56 -34.72 -13.26
CA THR A 452 -14.48 -34.74 -14.27
C THR A 452 -13.09 -34.77 -13.62
N LEU A 453 -12.87 -34.04 -12.52
CA LEU A 453 -11.62 -34.10 -11.76
C LEU A 453 -11.42 -35.48 -11.10
N LYS A 454 -12.49 -36.15 -10.64
CA LYS A 454 -12.43 -37.52 -10.11
C LYS A 454 -12.06 -38.55 -11.18
N SER A 455 -12.66 -38.48 -12.38
CA SER A 455 -12.29 -39.37 -13.49
C SER A 455 -10.86 -39.12 -13.96
N GLN A 456 -10.43 -37.86 -14.12
CA GLN A 456 -9.04 -37.52 -14.44
C GLN A 456 -8.05 -38.03 -13.39
N SER A 457 -8.37 -37.94 -12.10
CA SER A 457 -7.54 -38.47 -11.01
C SER A 457 -7.45 -40.00 -11.05
N ALA A 458 -8.56 -40.68 -11.35
CA ALA A 458 -8.58 -42.13 -11.56
C ALA A 458 -7.73 -42.54 -12.79
N ASP A 459 -7.87 -41.87 -13.92
CA ASP A 459 -7.07 -42.09 -15.14
C ASP A 459 -5.57 -41.92 -14.89
N LEU A 460 -5.17 -40.84 -14.21
CA LEU A 460 -3.77 -40.58 -13.85
C LEU A 460 -3.25 -41.64 -12.85
N GLY A 461 -4.06 -42.07 -11.88
CA GLY A 461 -3.71 -43.14 -10.96
C GLY A 461 -3.50 -44.48 -11.69
N LEU A 462 -4.37 -44.81 -12.64
CA LEU A 462 -4.27 -45.99 -13.51
C LEU A 462 -3.02 -45.92 -14.40
N GLN A 463 -2.73 -44.76 -15.00
CA GLN A 463 -1.54 -44.52 -15.79
C GLN A 463 -0.25 -44.73 -14.97
N VAL A 464 -0.18 -44.16 -13.76
CA VAL A 464 0.94 -44.36 -12.83
C VAL A 464 1.08 -45.83 -12.46
N ARG A 465 -0.03 -46.54 -12.17
CA ARG A 465 -0.03 -47.98 -11.87
C ARG A 465 0.56 -48.82 -13.01
N VAL A 466 0.17 -48.56 -14.26
CA VAL A 466 0.72 -49.25 -15.44
C VAL A 466 2.19 -48.93 -15.67
N LEU A 467 2.59 -47.65 -15.60
CA LEU A 467 3.99 -47.27 -15.80
C LEU A 467 4.90 -47.82 -14.69
N THR A 468 4.43 -47.84 -13.45
CA THR A 468 5.14 -48.44 -12.32
C THR A 468 5.29 -49.95 -12.52
N ARG A 469 4.26 -50.64 -13.04
CA ARG A 469 4.36 -52.05 -13.40
C ARG A 469 5.38 -52.30 -14.52
N GLU A 470 5.39 -51.50 -15.59
CA GLU A 470 6.37 -51.67 -16.67
C GLU A 470 7.80 -51.36 -16.21
N ILE A 471 8.00 -50.46 -15.23
CA ILE A 471 9.29 -50.27 -14.53
C ILE A 471 9.64 -51.51 -13.70
N ALA A 472 8.70 -52.06 -12.92
CA ALA A 472 8.93 -53.27 -12.12
C ALA A 472 9.28 -54.49 -13.00
N ILE A 473 8.63 -54.67 -14.15
CA ILE A 473 8.93 -55.72 -15.14
C ILE A 473 10.31 -55.50 -15.80
N ARG A 474 10.74 -54.25 -15.98
CA ARG A 474 12.09 -53.94 -16.49
C ARG A 474 13.16 -54.28 -15.46
N ASP A 475 12.87 -54.04 -14.19
CA ASP A 475 13.81 -54.21 -13.08
C ASP A 475 13.87 -55.67 -12.58
N ASP A 476 12.77 -56.43 -12.69
CA ASP A 476 12.72 -57.90 -12.56
C ASP A 476 11.81 -58.52 -13.66
N PRO A 477 12.40 -59.20 -14.67
CA PRO A 477 11.66 -59.82 -15.76
C PRO A 477 10.68 -60.94 -15.37
N ALA A 478 10.76 -61.50 -14.15
CA ALA A 478 9.86 -62.56 -13.71
C ALA A 478 8.40 -62.08 -13.59
N LEU A 479 8.17 -60.82 -13.20
CA LEU A 479 6.84 -60.22 -13.05
C LEU A 479 6.08 -60.00 -14.37
N ALA A 480 6.71 -60.27 -15.52
CA ALA A 480 6.08 -60.21 -16.83
C ALA A 480 4.95 -61.25 -17.00
N TYR A 481 5.05 -62.40 -16.30
CA TYR A 481 4.10 -63.51 -16.40
C TYR A 481 2.96 -63.45 -15.37
N GLU A 482 3.01 -62.55 -14.40
CA GLU A 482 1.90 -62.35 -13.48
C GLU A 482 0.69 -61.74 -14.20
N ALA A 483 -0.50 -62.27 -13.93
CA ALA A 483 -1.74 -61.64 -14.40
C ALA A 483 -1.98 -60.36 -13.59
N PHE A 484 -1.93 -59.20 -14.23
CA PHE A 484 -2.44 -57.96 -13.66
C PHE A 484 -3.42 -57.34 -14.66
N ASP A 485 -4.60 -57.10 -14.13
CA ASP A 485 -5.62 -56.26 -14.72
C ASP A 485 -5.33 -54.83 -14.23
N PRO A 486 -5.08 -53.85 -15.14
CA PRO A 486 -4.84 -52.48 -14.74
C PRO A 486 -6.03 -51.86 -14.01
N ILE A 487 -7.25 -52.27 -14.37
CA ILE A 487 -8.52 -51.67 -13.93
C ILE A 487 -8.90 -52.26 -12.59
N GLY A 488 -9.00 -53.59 -12.50
CA GLY A 488 -9.34 -54.30 -11.26
C GLY A 488 -10.80 -54.14 -10.83
N GLN A 489 -11.20 -54.90 -9.80
CA GLN A 489 -12.60 -54.97 -9.34
C GLN A 489 -13.10 -53.70 -8.61
N ASP A 490 -12.20 -52.78 -8.24
CA ASP A 490 -12.51 -51.61 -7.41
C ASP A 490 -13.05 -50.39 -8.19
N HIS A 491 -13.17 -50.49 -9.52
CA HIS A 491 -13.74 -49.43 -10.36
C HIS A 491 -15.20 -49.77 -10.72
N PRO A 492 -16.21 -49.22 -10.00
CA PRO A 492 -17.61 -49.49 -10.29
C PRO A 492 -18.02 -48.87 -11.64
N GLU A 493 -18.56 -49.71 -12.52
CA GLU A 493 -19.31 -49.36 -13.74
C GLU A 493 -18.79 -48.11 -14.49
N ILE A 494 -17.53 -48.17 -14.93
CA ILE A 494 -17.02 -47.24 -15.94
C ILE A 494 -17.84 -47.44 -17.22
N SER A 495 -18.52 -46.38 -17.68
CA SER A 495 -19.27 -46.36 -18.94
C SER A 495 -18.40 -46.88 -20.10
N ASP A 496 -18.97 -47.64 -21.05
CA ASP A 496 -18.22 -48.21 -22.18
C ASP A 496 -17.35 -47.17 -22.91
N ILE A 497 -17.83 -45.92 -23.00
CA ILE A 497 -17.11 -44.80 -23.61
C ILE A 497 -15.89 -44.41 -22.76
N ASP A 498 -16.08 -44.25 -21.45
CA ASP A 498 -15.01 -43.88 -20.52
C ASP A 498 -13.98 -45.01 -20.42
N ALA A 499 -14.40 -46.27 -20.43
CA ALA A 499 -13.51 -47.43 -20.45
C ALA A 499 -12.68 -47.49 -21.74
N VAL A 500 -13.25 -47.12 -22.88
CA VAL A 500 -12.53 -46.97 -24.15
C VAL A 500 -11.56 -45.79 -24.11
N ILE A 501 -11.92 -44.66 -23.49
CA ILE A 501 -11.05 -43.49 -23.29
C ILE A 501 -9.85 -43.88 -22.41
N THR A 502 -10.07 -44.43 -21.21
CA THR A 502 -9.01 -44.84 -20.30
C THR A 502 -8.05 -45.83 -20.97
N ASN A 503 -8.57 -46.94 -21.52
CA ASN A 503 -7.73 -47.98 -22.10
C ASN A 503 -6.97 -47.57 -23.37
N ASN A 504 -7.56 -46.71 -24.22
CA ASN A 504 -6.97 -46.38 -25.52
C ASN A 504 -6.31 -45.00 -25.60
N LEU A 505 -6.56 -44.07 -24.67
CA LEU A 505 -6.09 -42.68 -24.75
C LEU A 505 -5.21 -42.25 -23.57
N THR A 506 -5.47 -42.73 -22.34
CA THR A 506 -4.66 -42.37 -21.16
C THR A 506 -3.60 -43.42 -20.81
N MET A 507 -3.92 -44.71 -21.01
CA MET A 507 -3.05 -45.84 -20.69
C MET A 507 -2.02 -46.15 -21.79
N PHE A 508 -0.73 -46.12 -21.45
CA PHE A 508 0.35 -46.58 -22.32
C PHE A 508 1.48 -47.27 -21.57
N LYS A 509 2.12 -48.23 -22.23
CA LYS A 509 3.26 -49.00 -21.71
C LYS A 509 4.61 -48.47 -22.18
N LYS A 510 4.66 -47.92 -23.41
CA LYS A 510 5.90 -47.48 -24.08
C LYS A 510 5.66 -46.20 -24.87
N LEU A 511 6.68 -45.34 -24.97
CA LEU A 511 6.61 -44.06 -25.70
C LEU A 511 6.07 -44.14 -27.15
N PRO A 512 6.35 -45.18 -27.96
CA PRO A 512 5.75 -45.32 -29.29
C PRO A 512 4.23 -45.49 -29.27
N GLN A 513 3.68 -46.15 -28.24
CA GLN A 513 2.24 -46.33 -28.05
C GLN A 513 1.57 -44.98 -27.77
N LEU A 514 2.13 -44.19 -26.85
CA LEU A 514 1.68 -42.81 -26.59
C LEU A 514 1.72 -41.94 -27.85
N LEU A 515 2.77 -42.06 -28.67
CA LEU A 515 2.87 -41.32 -29.94
C LEU A 515 1.79 -41.74 -30.95
N GLU A 516 1.36 -43.00 -30.96
CA GLU A 516 0.24 -43.45 -31.79
C GLU A 516 -1.12 -43.00 -31.24
N GLN A 517 -1.30 -43.03 -29.93
CA GLN A 517 -2.51 -42.54 -29.26
C GLN A 517 -2.67 -41.03 -29.44
N ASN A 518 -1.61 -40.24 -29.29
CA ASN A 518 -1.59 -38.81 -29.61
C ASN A 518 -1.92 -38.53 -31.09
N LYS A 519 -1.47 -39.38 -32.03
CA LYS A 519 -1.86 -39.29 -33.44
C LYS A 519 -3.35 -39.59 -33.66
N LYS A 520 -3.94 -40.50 -32.87
CA LYS A 520 -5.40 -40.79 -32.90
C LYS A 520 -6.20 -39.65 -32.29
N LEU A 521 -5.80 -39.13 -31.12
CA LEU A 521 -6.37 -37.93 -30.48
C LEU A 521 -6.38 -36.72 -31.42
N LEU A 522 -5.26 -36.43 -32.09
CA LEU A 522 -5.18 -35.31 -33.03
C LEU A 522 -6.11 -35.47 -34.26
N ARG A 523 -6.43 -36.70 -34.69
CA ARG A 523 -7.45 -36.93 -35.73
C ARG A 523 -8.86 -36.69 -35.19
N ILE A 524 -9.19 -37.30 -34.05
CA ILE A 524 -10.51 -37.19 -33.43
C ILE A 524 -10.81 -35.74 -33.02
N SER A 525 -9.83 -35.03 -32.47
CA SER A 525 -9.93 -33.60 -32.12
C SER A 525 -10.17 -32.71 -33.34
N ARG A 526 -9.50 -32.97 -34.48
CA ARG A 526 -9.76 -32.24 -35.74
C ARG A 526 -11.13 -32.57 -36.33
N GLU A 527 -11.57 -33.82 -36.23
CA GLU A 527 -12.89 -34.26 -36.71
C GLU A 527 -14.03 -33.70 -35.84
N LEU A 528 -13.86 -33.69 -34.52
CA LEU A 528 -14.78 -33.05 -33.57
C LEU A 528 -14.77 -31.53 -33.73
N GLY A 529 -13.61 -30.91 -33.94
CA GLY A 529 -13.50 -29.49 -34.29
C GLY A 529 -14.34 -29.15 -35.52
N ARG A 530 -14.17 -29.91 -36.61
CA ARG A 530 -14.99 -29.74 -37.83
C ARG A 530 -16.48 -29.96 -37.57
N LYS A 531 -16.86 -30.97 -36.78
CA LYS A 531 -18.27 -31.23 -36.40
C LYS A 531 -18.86 -30.16 -35.47
N LEU A 532 -18.04 -29.49 -34.67
CA LEU A 532 -18.46 -28.37 -33.82
C LEU A 532 -18.54 -27.07 -34.59
N GLU A 533 -17.64 -26.83 -35.55
CA GLU A 533 -17.75 -25.71 -36.52
C GLU A 533 -19.01 -25.90 -37.38
N GLU A 534 -19.28 -27.11 -37.87
CA GLU A 534 -20.49 -27.49 -38.62
C GLU A 534 -21.75 -27.31 -37.75
N LYS A 535 -21.72 -27.76 -36.48
CA LYS A 535 -22.84 -27.55 -35.53
C LYS A 535 -23.04 -26.09 -35.12
N ALA A 536 -21.99 -25.30 -34.94
CA ALA A 536 -22.08 -23.87 -34.66
C ALA A 536 -22.65 -23.13 -35.88
N SER A 537 -22.23 -23.51 -37.09
CA SER A 537 -22.80 -23.00 -38.34
C SER A 537 -24.29 -23.31 -38.45
N SER A 538 -24.74 -24.52 -38.08
CA SER A 538 -26.17 -24.86 -38.03
C SER A 538 -26.92 -24.27 -36.81
N GLY A 539 -26.21 -23.98 -35.72
CA GLY A 539 -26.76 -23.36 -34.52
C GLY A 539 -27.14 -21.89 -34.77
N SER A 540 -26.38 -21.21 -35.64
CA SER A 540 -26.72 -19.86 -36.11
C SER A 540 -28.10 -19.81 -36.78
N SER A 541 -28.51 -20.84 -37.52
CA SER A 541 -29.87 -20.96 -38.08
C SER A 541 -30.92 -21.46 -37.09
N GLY A 542 -30.53 -21.90 -35.89
CA GLY A 542 -31.45 -22.27 -34.82
C GLY A 542 -31.85 -21.09 -33.93
N ALA A 543 -31.02 -20.04 -33.84
CA ALA A 543 -31.35 -18.83 -33.09
C ALA A 543 -32.56 -18.08 -33.70
N GLU A 544 -32.64 -18.01 -35.03
CA GLU A 544 -33.77 -17.41 -35.75
C GLU A 544 -35.10 -18.17 -35.50
N ALA A 545 -35.06 -19.46 -35.14
CA ALA A 545 -36.26 -20.20 -34.76
C ALA A 545 -36.76 -19.84 -33.35
N SER A 546 -35.85 -19.51 -32.42
CA SER A 546 -36.21 -19.17 -31.04
C SER A 546 -36.81 -17.77 -30.88
N ASP A 547 -36.44 -16.81 -31.74
CA ASP A 547 -37.10 -15.49 -31.77
C ASP A 547 -38.56 -15.62 -32.23
N ASN A 548 -38.84 -16.47 -33.22
CA ASN A 548 -40.21 -16.73 -33.68
C ASN A 548 -41.09 -17.33 -32.57
N ASP A 549 -40.56 -18.21 -31.72
CA ASP A 549 -41.32 -18.77 -30.59
C ASP A 549 -41.59 -17.73 -29.48
N LEU A 550 -40.70 -16.75 -29.29
CA LEU A 550 -40.91 -15.62 -28.37
C LEU A 550 -41.95 -14.63 -28.91
N ASP A 551 -41.90 -14.30 -30.20
CA ASP A 551 -42.91 -13.45 -30.85
C ASP A 551 -44.30 -14.12 -30.87
N ASN A 552 -44.35 -15.44 -31.12
CA ASN A 552 -45.59 -16.22 -31.02
C ASN A 552 -46.15 -16.23 -29.58
N ALA A 553 -45.29 -16.34 -28.56
CA ALA A 553 -45.69 -16.25 -27.16
C ALA A 553 -46.20 -14.84 -26.78
N ALA A 554 -45.55 -13.79 -27.28
CA ALA A 554 -45.98 -12.41 -27.08
C ALA A 554 -47.36 -12.14 -27.69
N GLN A 555 -47.56 -12.56 -28.95
CA GLN A 555 -48.87 -12.47 -29.63
C GLN A 555 -49.94 -13.32 -28.93
N ALA A 556 -49.61 -14.49 -28.39
CA ALA A 556 -50.56 -15.29 -27.60
C ALA A 556 -50.99 -14.56 -26.31
N ILE A 557 -50.07 -13.87 -25.63
CA ILE A 557 -50.36 -13.06 -24.43
C ILE A 557 -51.20 -11.82 -24.78
N GLU A 558 -50.93 -11.17 -25.90
CA GLU A 558 -51.73 -10.04 -26.40
C GLU A 558 -53.18 -10.47 -26.69
N ASN A 559 -53.37 -11.56 -27.45
CA ASN A 559 -54.70 -12.14 -27.70
C ASN A 559 -55.43 -12.59 -26.40
N LEU A 560 -54.70 -13.11 -25.41
CA LEU A 560 -55.27 -13.46 -24.10
C LEU A 560 -55.66 -12.22 -23.28
N THR A 561 -54.90 -11.12 -23.35
CA THR A 561 -55.24 -9.88 -22.66
C THR A 561 -56.40 -9.15 -23.33
N GLU A 562 -56.51 -9.16 -24.65
CA GLU A 562 -57.69 -8.67 -25.38
C GLU A 562 -58.95 -9.48 -25.02
N THR A 563 -58.88 -10.81 -25.01
CA THR A 563 -60.03 -11.65 -24.64
C THR A 563 -60.45 -11.46 -23.18
N VAL A 564 -59.49 -11.34 -22.24
CA VAL A 564 -59.79 -10.97 -20.83
C VAL A 564 -60.45 -9.59 -20.73
N ASN A 565 -60.02 -8.61 -21.52
CA ASN A 565 -60.64 -7.29 -21.54
C ASN A 565 -62.05 -7.32 -22.14
N SER A 566 -62.29 -8.13 -23.19
CA SER A 566 -63.63 -8.33 -23.76
C SER A 566 -64.59 -9.04 -22.78
N LEU A 567 -64.09 -10.02 -22.02
CA LEU A 567 -64.86 -10.70 -20.97
C LEU A 567 -65.16 -9.75 -19.79
N ARG A 568 -64.22 -8.88 -19.41
CA ARG A 568 -64.46 -7.83 -18.42
C ARG A 568 -65.52 -6.83 -18.88
N ALA A 569 -65.50 -6.43 -20.14
CA ALA A 569 -66.55 -5.59 -20.73
C ALA A 569 -67.92 -6.30 -20.69
N GLN A 570 -68.00 -7.55 -21.12
CA GLN A 570 -69.24 -8.36 -21.04
C GLN A 570 -69.75 -8.53 -19.61
N VAL A 571 -68.87 -8.68 -18.61
CA VAL A 571 -69.28 -8.72 -17.19
C VAL A 571 -69.86 -7.38 -16.74
N VAL A 572 -69.28 -6.25 -17.14
CA VAL A 572 -69.83 -4.91 -16.85
C VAL A 572 -71.19 -4.71 -17.55
N ASP A 573 -71.33 -5.12 -18.81
CA ASP A 573 -72.58 -5.03 -19.56
C ASP A 573 -73.67 -5.95 -18.96
N SER A 574 -73.32 -7.18 -18.57
CA SER A 574 -74.25 -8.07 -17.87
C SER A 574 -74.71 -7.49 -16.52
N ARG A 575 -73.82 -6.75 -15.83
CA ARG A 575 -74.14 -6.08 -14.56
C ARG A 575 -75.06 -4.89 -14.77
N THR A 576 -74.86 -4.08 -15.82
CA THR A 576 -75.80 -2.98 -16.14
C THR A 576 -77.16 -3.50 -16.61
N GLN A 577 -77.20 -4.59 -17.38
CA GLN A 577 -78.43 -5.32 -17.73
C GLN A 577 -79.17 -5.86 -16.50
N LEU A 578 -78.46 -6.42 -15.51
CA LEU A 578 -79.05 -6.84 -14.24
C LEU A 578 -79.56 -5.65 -13.43
N GLU A 579 -78.85 -4.52 -13.39
CA GLU A 579 -79.34 -3.30 -12.74
C GLU A 579 -80.58 -2.72 -13.41
N LEU A 580 -80.70 -2.79 -14.73
CA LEU A 580 -81.92 -2.42 -15.46
C LEU A 580 -83.06 -3.39 -15.14
N SER A 581 -82.81 -4.70 -15.16
CA SER A 581 -83.79 -5.74 -14.78
C SER A 581 -84.27 -5.58 -13.33
N ILE A 582 -83.39 -5.18 -12.42
CA ILE A 582 -83.72 -4.84 -11.02
C ILE A 582 -84.61 -3.59 -10.96
N LYS A 583 -84.29 -2.53 -11.71
CA LYS A 583 -85.11 -1.30 -11.78
C LYS A 583 -86.49 -1.58 -12.37
N GLU A 584 -86.58 -2.43 -13.40
CA GLU A 584 -87.84 -2.87 -13.98
C GLU A 584 -88.66 -3.69 -12.99
N ARG A 585 -88.07 -4.70 -12.35
CA ARG A 585 -88.72 -5.50 -11.29
C ARG A 585 -89.20 -4.62 -10.13
N ASP A 586 -88.43 -3.63 -9.72
CA ASP A 586 -88.80 -2.70 -8.66
C ASP A 586 -89.91 -1.72 -9.12
N MET A 587 -89.95 -1.35 -10.41
CA MET A 587 -91.05 -0.59 -11.02
C MET A 587 -92.34 -1.42 -11.07
N TYR A 588 -92.27 -2.68 -11.52
CA TYR A 588 -93.41 -3.61 -11.51
C TYR A 588 -93.88 -3.93 -10.09
N SER A 589 -92.96 -4.05 -9.12
CA SER A 589 -93.31 -4.21 -7.70
C SER A 589 -94.02 -2.98 -7.15
N ARG A 590 -93.61 -1.76 -7.53
CA ARG A 590 -94.32 -0.51 -7.18
C ARG A 590 -95.70 -0.42 -7.83
N LEU A 591 -95.83 -0.80 -9.10
CA LEU A 591 -97.12 -0.88 -9.80
C LEU A 591 -98.08 -1.90 -9.15
N LEU A 592 -97.58 -3.06 -8.73
CA LEU A 592 -98.38 -4.07 -8.01
C LEU A 592 -98.78 -3.61 -6.60
N VAL A 593 -97.88 -2.95 -5.86
CA VAL A 593 -98.20 -2.37 -4.54
C VAL A 593 -99.20 -1.21 -4.66
N GLN A 594 -99.07 -0.37 -5.70
CA GLN A 594 -100.00 0.73 -5.97
C GLN A 594 -101.37 0.22 -6.45
N GLY A 595 -101.40 -0.87 -7.23
CA GLY A 595 -102.64 -1.57 -7.59
C GLY A 595 -103.36 -2.22 -6.41
N ARG A 596 -102.62 -2.66 -5.37
CA ARG A 596 -103.20 -3.26 -4.17
C ARG A 596 -103.80 -2.27 -3.17
N MET A 597 -103.50 -0.97 -3.30
CA MET A 597 -104.06 0.11 -2.49
C MET A 597 -105.38 0.69 -3.05
N LEU A 598 -105.81 0.26 -4.24
CA LEU A 598 -107.13 0.57 -4.80
C LEU A 598 -107.98 -0.72 -4.79
N GLY A 599 -108.70 -0.93 -3.70
CA GLY A 599 -109.56 -2.10 -3.53
C GLY A 599 -110.71 -2.12 -4.54
N MET A 600 -110.63 -3.00 -5.52
CA MET A 600 -111.76 -3.41 -6.36
C MET A 600 -111.84 -4.94 -6.38
N SER A 601 -112.92 -5.50 -5.84
CA SER A 601 -113.26 -6.91 -5.98
C SER A 601 -113.89 -7.17 -7.35
N SER A 602 -113.44 -8.21 -8.05
CA SER A 602 -113.73 -8.45 -9.47
C SER A 602 -114.99 -9.29 -9.73
N GLU A 603 -115.96 -9.32 -8.80
CA GLU A 603 -117.05 -10.32 -8.81
C GLU A 603 -118.47 -9.71 -8.71
N ALA A 604 -118.62 -8.38 -8.78
CA ALA A 604 -119.90 -7.68 -8.59
C ALA A 604 -120.48 -7.04 -9.88
N VAL A 605 -119.93 -7.32 -11.06
CA VAL A 605 -120.34 -6.67 -12.34
C VAL A 605 -121.07 -7.62 -13.31
N ASP A 606 -120.91 -8.94 -13.20
CA ASP A 606 -121.42 -9.91 -14.19
C ASP A 606 -122.87 -10.40 -13.98
N LYS A 607 -123.59 -9.94 -12.95
CA LYS A 607 -124.93 -10.48 -12.59
C LYS A 607 -126.11 -9.50 -12.71
N ILE A 608 -126.05 -8.57 -13.68
CA ILE A 608 -127.18 -7.68 -14.05
C ILE A 608 -127.62 -7.88 -15.52
N ALA A 609 -126.97 -8.76 -16.29
CA ALA A 609 -127.15 -8.84 -17.74
C ALA A 609 -128.24 -9.81 -18.27
N SER A 610 -129.00 -10.50 -17.41
CA SER A 610 -130.10 -11.39 -17.85
C SER A 610 -131.16 -11.57 -16.77
N GLY A 611 -132.39 -11.15 -17.04
CA GLY A 611 -133.54 -11.34 -16.13
C GLY A 611 -134.67 -12.11 -16.77
N GLN A 612 -135.45 -12.83 -15.96
CA GLN A 612 -136.78 -13.33 -16.30
C GLN A 612 -137.62 -13.46 -15.00
N LEU A 613 -138.89 -13.05 -15.04
CA LEU A 613 -139.83 -13.00 -13.91
C LEU A 613 -140.98 -14.00 -14.09
N ALA A 614 -141.50 -14.56 -12.98
CA ALA A 614 -142.90 -15.00 -12.70
C ALA A 614 -142.89 -15.83 -11.40
N MET A 615 -143.64 -15.62 -10.29
CA MET A 615 -144.86 -14.89 -9.90
C MET A 615 -146.24 -15.48 -10.28
N GLY A 616 -147.06 -15.74 -9.24
CA GLY A 616 -148.51 -16.02 -9.26
C GLY A 616 -148.89 -17.50 -9.36
N GLY A 617 -149.96 -18.03 -8.73
CA GLY A 617 -150.94 -17.49 -7.77
C GLY A 617 -152.00 -18.60 -7.48
N VAL A 618 -152.58 -18.77 -6.28
CA VAL A 618 -153.67 -18.00 -5.61
C VAL A 618 -155.01 -18.77 -5.57
N GLN A 619 -155.51 -19.01 -4.34
CA GLN A 619 -156.91 -19.25 -3.88
C GLN A 619 -157.68 -20.57 -4.17
N GLY A 620 -158.51 -20.96 -3.18
CA GLY A 620 -159.53 -22.04 -3.28
C GLY A 620 -159.92 -22.67 -1.94
N GLN A 621 -160.51 -21.90 -1.01
CA GLN A 621 -160.51 -22.23 0.42
C GLN A 621 -161.77 -22.92 0.96
N ASP A 622 -161.78 -24.26 1.02
CA ASP A 622 -162.45 -25.03 2.12
C ASP A 622 -162.04 -26.52 2.21
N ASP A 623 -161.55 -27.14 1.13
CA ASP A 623 -160.57 -28.26 1.26
C ASP A 623 -159.32 -27.78 2.01
N VAL A 624 -159.11 -26.46 2.04
CA VAL A 624 -157.98 -25.75 2.61
C VAL A 624 -157.89 -25.84 4.12
N VAL A 625 -158.91 -26.16 4.92
CA VAL A 625 -158.61 -26.42 6.36
C VAL A 625 -157.85 -27.75 6.52
N ARG A 626 -158.18 -28.76 5.70
CA ARG A 626 -157.49 -30.06 5.71
C ARG A 626 -156.17 -29.99 4.93
N ASN A 627 -156.14 -29.28 3.80
CA ASN A 627 -154.94 -29.05 3.00
C ASN A 627 -154.02 -27.97 3.57
N VAL A 628 -154.46 -27.10 4.48
CA VAL A 628 -153.59 -26.20 5.27
C VAL A 628 -153.10 -26.90 6.52
N MET A 629 -153.81 -27.82 7.17
CA MET A 629 -153.12 -28.64 8.17
C MET A 629 -152.11 -29.61 7.51
N SER A 630 -152.45 -30.24 6.38
CA SER A 630 -151.46 -31.00 5.60
C SER A 630 -150.36 -30.12 5.01
N GLY A 631 -150.67 -28.89 4.62
CA GLY A 631 -149.73 -27.92 4.06
C GLY A 631 -148.79 -27.35 5.11
N ILE A 632 -149.30 -26.96 6.28
CA ILE A 632 -148.53 -26.55 7.45
C ILE A 632 -147.71 -27.73 7.99
N GLN A 633 -148.23 -28.96 7.99
CA GLN A 633 -147.42 -30.14 8.34
C GLN A 633 -146.31 -30.36 7.31
N ALA A 634 -146.58 -30.26 6.02
CA ALA A 634 -145.56 -30.36 4.97
C ALA A 634 -144.57 -29.19 4.96
N GLU A 635 -144.98 -27.99 5.38
CA GLU A 635 -144.11 -26.81 5.55
C GLU A 635 -143.28 -26.92 6.82
N PHE A 636 -143.80 -27.47 7.92
CA PHE A 636 -142.99 -27.83 9.10
C PHE A 636 -142.03 -28.98 8.81
N GLU A 637 -142.41 -29.98 8.01
CA GLU A 637 -141.49 -31.03 7.55
C GLU A 637 -140.41 -30.44 6.63
N LYS A 638 -140.76 -29.57 5.68
CA LYS A 638 -139.79 -28.84 4.85
C LYS A 638 -138.87 -27.96 5.67
N HIS A 639 -139.38 -27.14 6.59
CA HIS A 639 -138.53 -26.32 7.46
C HIS A 639 -137.70 -27.16 8.41
N ARG A 640 -138.16 -28.33 8.85
CA ARG A 640 -137.33 -29.27 9.62
C ARG A 640 -136.22 -29.86 8.76
N ASP A 641 -136.50 -30.19 7.49
CA ASP A 641 -135.52 -30.74 6.55
C ASP A 641 -134.54 -29.65 6.02
N GLU A 642 -134.98 -28.40 5.93
CA GLU A 642 -134.15 -27.21 5.66
C GLU A 642 -133.27 -26.90 6.86
N LEU A 643 -133.82 -26.82 8.08
CA LEU A 643 -133.01 -26.67 9.31
C LEU A 643 -132.04 -27.85 9.49
N GLN A 644 -132.42 -29.08 9.17
CA GLN A 644 -131.49 -30.21 9.18
C GLN A 644 -130.42 -30.12 8.08
N ARG A 645 -130.72 -29.48 6.94
CA ARG A 645 -129.75 -29.23 5.87
C ARG A 645 -128.80 -28.08 6.23
N GLU A 646 -129.31 -27.00 6.80
CA GLU A 646 -128.51 -25.88 7.32
C GLU A 646 -127.62 -26.31 8.49
N VAL A 647 -128.14 -27.10 9.45
CA VAL A 647 -127.34 -27.66 10.54
C VAL A 647 -126.24 -28.58 10.00
N LYS A 648 -126.51 -29.40 8.97
CA LYS A 648 -125.49 -30.21 8.31
C LYS A 648 -124.47 -29.35 7.56
N GLU A 649 -124.90 -28.34 6.82
CA GLU A 649 -124.00 -27.43 6.09
C GLU A 649 -123.11 -26.60 7.04
N VAL A 650 -123.65 -26.21 8.20
CA VAL A 650 -122.87 -25.57 9.28
C VAL A 650 -121.91 -26.57 9.93
N GLN A 651 -122.33 -27.83 10.16
CA GLN A 651 -121.44 -28.87 10.67
C GLN A 651 -120.30 -29.17 9.69
N GLU A 652 -120.59 -29.32 8.39
CA GLU A 652 -119.59 -29.52 7.34
C GLU A 652 -118.61 -28.35 7.24
N LYS A 653 -119.09 -27.09 7.31
CA LYS A 653 -118.23 -25.89 7.34
C LYS A 653 -117.39 -25.79 8.63
N VAL A 654 -117.93 -26.21 9.78
CA VAL A 654 -117.17 -26.27 11.03
C VAL A 654 -116.08 -27.34 10.94
N GLU A 655 -116.39 -28.54 10.41
CA GLU A 655 -115.39 -29.59 10.17
C GLU A 655 -114.33 -29.19 9.15
N GLU A 656 -114.70 -28.50 8.07
CA GLU A 656 -113.77 -27.96 7.08
C GLU A 656 -112.81 -26.95 7.73
N LYS A 657 -113.35 -26.01 8.53
CA LYS A 657 -112.53 -25.02 9.23
C LYS A 657 -111.68 -25.62 10.36
N THR A 658 -112.12 -26.67 11.04
CA THR A 658 -111.24 -27.38 11.99
C THR A 658 -110.10 -28.10 11.28
N ARG A 659 -110.38 -28.77 10.14
CA ARG A 659 -109.33 -29.41 9.30
C ARG A 659 -108.32 -28.40 8.76
N GLU A 660 -108.75 -27.22 8.31
CA GLU A 660 -107.84 -26.13 7.92
C GLU A 660 -106.96 -25.64 9.09
N VAL A 661 -107.57 -25.43 10.27
CA VAL A 661 -106.84 -24.99 11.48
C VAL A 661 -105.85 -26.05 11.97
N GLU A 662 -106.19 -27.33 11.86
CA GLU A 662 -105.30 -28.46 12.17
C GLU A 662 -104.13 -28.54 11.16
N ALA A 663 -104.41 -28.40 9.85
CA ALA A 663 -103.36 -28.35 8.83
C ALA A 663 -102.40 -27.17 9.02
N GLU A 664 -102.88 -25.98 9.41
CA GLU A 664 -101.99 -24.85 9.73
C GLU A 664 -101.24 -25.03 11.05
N ARG A 665 -101.81 -25.71 12.05
CA ARG A 665 -101.09 -26.11 13.27
C ARG A 665 -99.98 -27.12 12.97
N GLU A 666 -100.20 -28.08 12.08
CA GLU A 666 -99.17 -29.01 11.64
C GLU A 666 -98.06 -28.32 10.82
N ARG A 667 -98.43 -27.42 9.90
CA ARG A 667 -97.46 -26.59 9.14
C ARG A 667 -96.59 -25.74 10.05
N THR A 668 -97.19 -25.05 11.02
CA THR A 668 -96.46 -24.22 11.99
C THR A 668 -95.62 -25.06 12.96
N ALA A 669 -96.10 -26.22 13.41
CA ALA A 669 -95.32 -27.15 14.21
C ALA A 669 -94.10 -27.70 13.44
N SER A 670 -94.27 -28.05 12.16
CA SER A 670 -93.19 -28.48 11.27
C SER A 670 -92.15 -27.37 11.06
N ALA A 671 -92.59 -26.13 10.83
CA ALA A 671 -91.70 -24.98 10.67
C ALA A 671 -90.92 -24.65 11.97
N LEU A 672 -91.55 -24.81 13.14
CA LEU A 672 -90.86 -24.67 14.43
C LEU A 672 -89.87 -25.81 14.69
N ALA A 673 -90.15 -27.02 14.22
CA ALA A 673 -89.22 -28.15 14.30
C ALA A 673 -87.99 -27.95 13.40
N SER A 674 -88.18 -27.46 12.16
CA SER A 674 -87.05 -27.15 11.26
C SER A 674 -86.21 -25.99 11.80
N LEU A 675 -86.84 -24.91 12.30
CA LEU A 675 -86.13 -23.78 12.91
C LEU A 675 -85.30 -24.23 14.13
N ARG A 676 -85.83 -25.12 14.98
CA ARG A 676 -85.08 -25.71 16.10
C ARG A 676 -83.93 -26.59 15.63
N HIS A 677 -84.10 -27.33 14.52
CA HIS A 677 -83.02 -28.12 13.95
C HIS A 677 -81.89 -27.23 13.42
N GLU A 678 -82.21 -26.16 12.68
CA GLU A 678 -81.24 -25.16 12.22
C GLU A 678 -80.57 -24.42 13.37
N GLN A 679 -81.31 -24.06 14.43
CA GLN A 679 -80.73 -23.46 15.65
C GLN A 679 -79.74 -24.41 16.33
N ASN A 680 -80.08 -25.70 16.46
CA ASN A 680 -79.18 -26.70 17.03
C ASN A 680 -77.96 -26.97 16.13
N GLN A 681 -78.12 -26.97 14.80
CA GLN A 681 -76.99 -27.07 13.86
C GLN A 681 -76.06 -25.86 13.96
N ASN A 682 -76.61 -24.64 13.99
CA ASN A 682 -75.82 -23.42 14.16
C ASN A 682 -75.09 -23.38 15.51
N LEU A 683 -75.73 -23.85 16.58
CA LEU A 683 -75.12 -23.91 17.92
C LEU A 683 -74.04 -25.01 18.01
N ALA A 684 -74.19 -26.12 17.29
CA ALA A 684 -73.13 -27.12 17.14
C ALA A 684 -71.96 -26.62 16.27
N LEU A 685 -72.24 -25.81 15.23
CA LEU A 685 -71.22 -25.17 14.41
C LEU A 685 -70.42 -24.12 15.20
N THR A 686 -71.07 -23.27 16.00
CA THR A 686 -70.36 -22.31 16.85
C THR A 686 -69.53 -23.02 17.93
N GLN A 687 -70.02 -24.10 18.53
CA GLN A 687 -69.22 -24.93 19.45
C GLN A 687 -67.98 -25.54 18.78
N LYS A 688 -68.09 -26.04 17.55
CA LYS A 688 -66.93 -26.53 16.78
C LYS A 688 -65.93 -25.41 16.47
N MET A 689 -66.40 -24.26 15.99
CA MET A 689 -65.55 -23.09 15.74
C MET A 689 -64.82 -22.61 17.01
N GLU A 690 -65.46 -22.71 18.18
CA GLU A 690 -64.85 -22.32 19.44
C GLU A 690 -63.81 -23.36 19.93
N GLN A 691 -64.07 -24.65 19.71
CA GLN A 691 -63.10 -25.74 19.93
C GLN A 691 -61.88 -25.56 19.01
N GLU A 692 -62.08 -25.36 17.70
CA GLU A 692 -61.02 -25.14 16.73
C GLU A 692 -60.17 -23.91 17.06
N LYS A 693 -60.76 -22.81 17.59
CA LYS A 693 -60.00 -21.67 18.13
C LYS A 693 -59.19 -22.03 19.38
N SER A 694 -59.74 -22.85 20.28
CA SER A 694 -59.01 -23.30 21.49
C SER A 694 -57.83 -24.22 21.12
N ASP A 695 -58.01 -25.07 20.11
CA ASP A 695 -56.93 -25.89 19.57
C ASP A 695 -55.90 -25.03 18.82
N LEU A 696 -56.33 -24.04 18.03
CA LEU A 696 -55.41 -23.10 17.37
C LEU A 696 -54.57 -22.30 18.39
N THR A 697 -55.18 -21.84 19.48
CA THR A 697 -54.46 -21.07 20.52
C THR A 697 -53.50 -21.92 21.36
N THR A 698 -53.81 -23.21 21.59
CA THR A 698 -52.85 -24.15 22.20
C THR A 698 -51.74 -24.57 21.23
N HIS A 699 -52.01 -24.65 19.92
CA HIS A 699 -50.98 -24.82 18.90
C HIS A 699 -50.06 -23.59 18.79
N LEU A 700 -50.60 -22.36 18.83
CA LEU A 700 -49.79 -21.14 18.85
C LEU A 700 -48.93 -21.02 20.11
N SER A 701 -49.45 -21.39 21.29
CA SER A 701 -48.64 -21.36 22.53
C SER A 701 -47.55 -22.44 22.54
N THR A 702 -47.82 -23.64 22.01
CA THR A 702 -46.79 -24.68 21.86
C THR A 702 -45.73 -24.32 20.82
N ILE A 703 -46.09 -23.64 19.72
CA ILE A 703 -45.12 -23.07 18.76
C ILE A 703 -44.23 -22.04 19.46
N ALA A 704 -44.79 -21.08 20.21
CA ALA A 704 -44.02 -20.08 20.93
C ALA A 704 -43.02 -20.69 21.95
N ILE A 705 -43.40 -21.77 22.64
CA ILE A 705 -42.51 -22.53 23.52
C ILE A 705 -41.37 -23.18 22.71
N ARG A 706 -41.67 -23.80 21.56
CA ARG A 706 -40.65 -24.39 20.68
C ARG A 706 -39.69 -23.36 20.10
N GLU A 707 -40.17 -22.17 19.75
CA GLU A 707 -39.32 -21.07 19.28
C GLU A 707 -38.35 -20.60 20.38
N ALA A 708 -38.81 -20.51 21.63
CA ALA A 708 -37.95 -20.21 22.77
C ALA A 708 -36.91 -21.31 23.04
N GLU A 709 -37.28 -22.59 22.93
CA GLU A 709 -36.35 -23.73 23.01
C GLU A 709 -35.28 -23.66 21.90
N ILE A 710 -35.68 -23.40 20.64
CA ILE A 710 -34.77 -23.26 19.50
C ILE A 710 -33.81 -22.08 19.72
N LEU A 711 -34.29 -20.96 20.26
CA LEU A 711 -33.46 -19.79 20.55
C LEU A 711 -32.41 -20.09 21.64
N ASN A 712 -32.81 -20.80 22.71
CA ASN A 712 -31.89 -21.27 23.75
C ASN A 712 -30.85 -22.27 23.22
N LEU A 713 -31.25 -23.20 22.35
CA LEU A 713 -30.30 -24.12 21.70
C LEU A 713 -29.32 -23.39 20.77
N ARG A 714 -29.78 -22.33 20.07
CA ARG A 714 -28.91 -21.46 19.25
C ARG A 714 -27.90 -20.67 20.09
N THR A 715 -28.31 -20.11 21.24
CA THR A 715 -27.37 -19.40 22.13
C THR A 715 -26.36 -20.34 22.76
N GLU A 716 -26.75 -21.56 23.13
CA GLU A 716 -25.83 -22.56 23.67
C GLU A 716 -24.85 -23.09 22.60
N LEU A 717 -25.31 -23.28 21.36
CA LEU A 717 -24.42 -23.62 20.24
C LEU A 717 -23.44 -22.48 19.92
N ALA A 718 -23.87 -21.22 20.07
CA ALA A 718 -22.97 -20.05 19.99
C ALA A 718 -21.95 -20.02 21.14
N ARG A 719 -22.32 -20.44 22.37
CA ARG A 719 -21.39 -20.57 23.50
C ARG A 719 -20.33 -21.64 23.23
N VAL A 720 -20.76 -22.85 22.85
CA VAL A 720 -19.87 -23.99 22.57
C VAL A 720 -18.93 -23.71 21.39
N THR A 721 -19.41 -23.07 20.32
CA THR A 721 -18.54 -22.69 19.18
C THR A 721 -17.52 -21.61 19.55
N ASN A 722 -17.86 -20.66 20.43
CA ASN A 722 -16.90 -19.70 20.98
C ASN A 722 -15.84 -20.39 21.87
N GLU A 723 -16.24 -21.36 22.69
CA GLU A 723 -15.31 -22.17 23.51
C GLU A 723 -14.39 -23.03 22.63
N GLU A 724 -14.91 -23.66 21.58
CA GLU A 724 -14.10 -24.40 20.62
C GLU A 724 -13.10 -23.47 19.90
N ASN A 725 -13.53 -22.28 19.48
CA ASN A 725 -12.65 -21.29 18.87
C ASN A 725 -11.56 -20.80 19.85
N HIS A 726 -11.88 -20.62 21.13
CA HIS A 726 -10.91 -20.29 22.17
C HIS A 726 -9.89 -21.42 22.36
N LEU A 727 -10.33 -22.68 22.47
CA LEU A 727 -9.45 -23.85 22.59
C LEU A 727 -8.59 -24.06 21.33
N ARG A 728 -9.13 -23.81 20.12
CA ARG A 728 -8.37 -23.80 18.87
C ARG A 728 -7.31 -22.69 18.86
N ALA A 729 -7.62 -21.50 19.39
CA ALA A 729 -6.66 -20.41 19.51
C ALA A 729 -5.54 -20.74 20.52
N GLN A 730 -5.88 -21.30 21.70
CA GLN A 730 -4.90 -21.80 22.66
C GLN A 730 -4.01 -22.90 22.07
N LYS A 731 -4.60 -23.88 21.36
CA LYS A 731 -3.87 -24.95 20.66
C LYS A 731 -2.88 -24.37 19.64
N LYS A 732 -3.32 -23.42 18.80
CA LYS A 732 -2.42 -22.73 17.85
C LYS A 732 -1.31 -21.98 18.56
N HIS A 733 -1.59 -21.31 19.69
CA HIS A 733 -0.57 -20.62 20.48
C HIS A 733 0.48 -21.60 21.03
N LEU A 734 0.04 -22.70 21.65
CA LEU A 734 0.93 -23.76 22.13
C LEU A 734 1.74 -24.41 21.00
N GLN A 735 1.14 -24.64 19.82
CA GLN A 735 1.86 -25.11 18.63
C GLN A 735 2.96 -24.12 18.22
N THR A 736 2.64 -22.82 18.09
CA THR A 736 3.67 -21.81 17.77
C THR A 736 4.76 -21.69 18.83
N PHE A 737 4.47 -21.99 20.09
CA PHE A 737 5.46 -22.02 21.16
C PHE A 737 6.37 -23.26 21.06
N VAL A 738 5.81 -24.43 20.75
CA VAL A 738 6.57 -25.66 20.48
C VAL A 738 7.45 -25.50 19.23
N ASP A 739 6.93 -24.94 18.14
CA ASP A 739 7.69 -24.65 16.92
C ASP A 739 8.83 -23.65 17.21
N GLY A 740 8.55 -22.63 18.03
CA GLY A 740 9.55 -21.67 18.51
C GLY A 740 10.65 -22.32 19.37
N LEU A 741 10.30 -23.24 20.26
CA LEU A 741 11.26 -24.01 21.06
C LEU A 741 12.10 -24.97 20.20
N ASN A 742 11.49 -25.62 19.20
CA ASN A 742 12.20 -26.49 18.26
C ASN A 742 13.20 -25.67 17.41
N ALA A 743 12.78 -24.53 16.86
CA ALA A 743 13.69 -23.62 16.15
C ALA A 743 14.82 -23.08 17.05
N GLN A 744 14.55 -22.79 18.33
CA GLN A 744 15.60 -22.43 19.29
C GLN A 744 16.57 -23.59 19.54
N LYS A 745 16.06 -24.82 19.68
CA LYS A 745 16.88 -26.03 19.85
C LYS A 745 17.77 -26.29 18.64
N GLU A 746 17.24 -26.19 17.43
CA GLU A 746 18.01 -26.32 16.18
C GLU A 746 19.10 -25.24 16.07
N MET A 747 18.78 -23.99 16.41
CA MET A 747 19.76 -22.88 16.43
C MET A 747 20.86 -23.10 17.48
N LEU A 748 20.52 -23.65 18.66
CA LEU A 748 21.50 -24.02 19.67
C LEU A 748 22.39 -25.17 19.19
N GLN A 749 21.82 -26.22 18.61
CA GLN A 749 22.59 -27.34 18.03
C GLN A 749 23.49 -26.89 16.87
N ALA A 750 23.02 -26.00 15.99
CA ALA A 750 23.83 -25.42 14.93
C ALA A 750 24.99 -24.56 15.49
N ASN A 751 24.77 -23.83 16.59
CA ASN A 751 25.80 -23.05 17.27
C ASN A 751 26.81 -23.96 18.01
N GLU A 752 26.35 -25.04 18.64
CA GLU A 752 27.20 -26.07 19.25
C GLU A 752 28.09 -26.74 18.19
N LEU A 753 27.51 -27.13 17.04
CA LEU A 753 28.26 -27.67 15.90
C LEU A 753 29.25 -26.67 15.32
N ALA A 754 28.86 -25.41 15.09
CA ALA A 754 29.77 -24.37 14.62
C ALA A 754 30.91 -24.08 15.62
N SER A 755 30.63 -24.14 16.92
CA SER A 755 31.63 -24.02 17.98
C SER A 755 32.59 -25.23 17.98
N ALA A 756 32.07 -26.45 17.86
CA ALA A 756 32.86 -27.67 17.74
C ALA A 756 33.75 -27.68 16.47
N GLU A 757 33.22 -27.23 15.33
CA GLU A 757 33.99 -27.05 14.10
C GLU A 757 35.08 -25.97 14.26
N SER A 758 34.77 -24.82 14.87
CA SER A 758 35.76 -23.75 15.04
C SER A 758 36.87 -24.15 16.01
N THR A 759 36.55 -24.88 17.09
CA THR A 759 37.56 -25.45 17.99
C THR A 759 38.38 -26.56 17.32
N SER A 760 37.76 -27.40 16.49
CA SER A 760 38.49 -28.39 15.66
C SER A 760 39.45 -27.72 14.68
N LYS A 761 39.02 -26.67 13.95
CA LYS A 761 39.85 -25.87 13.05
C LYS A 761 41.01 -25.20 13.80
N LEU A 762 40.75 -24.59 14.97
CA LEU A 762 41.80 -24.01 15.81
C LEU A 762 42.79 -25.06 16.36
N LEU A 763 42.34 -26.29 16.62
CA LEU A 763 43.23 -27.39 17.00
C LEU A 763 44.07 -27.89 15.82
N GLN A 764 43.51 -27.93 14.60
CA GLN A 764 44.25 -28.22 13.37
C GLN A 764 45.30 -27.14 13.09
N GLU A 765 44.91 -25.86 13.08
CA GLU A 765 45.82 -24.71 12.94
C GLU A 765 46.93 -24.72 14.02
N LYS A 766 46.58 -25.03 15.27
CA LYS A 766 47.58 -25.18 16.36
C LYS A 766 48.53 -26.35 16.11
N ALA A 767 48.05 -27.48 15.58
CA ALA A 767 48.89 -28.62 15.23
C ALA A 767 49.80 -28.31 14.03
N GLU A 768 49.30 -27.60 13.02
CA GLU A 768 50.08 -27.13 11.86
C GLU A 768 51.14 -26.12 12.27
N LEU A 769 50.79 -25.09 13.04
CA LEU A 769 51.75 -24.15 13.64
C LEU A 769 52.77 -24.88 14.51
N SER A 770 52.38 -25.90 15.27
CA SER A 770 53.32 -26.71 16.05
C SER A 770 54.27 -27.53 15.16
N ARG A 771 53.80 -28.05 14.02
CA ARG A 771 54.67 -28.71 13.03
C ARG A 771 55.61 -27.71 12.37
N GLU A 772 55.12 -26.52 12.01
CA GLU A 772 55.95 -25.48 11.40
C GLU A 772 57.00 -24.96 12.37
N ILE A 773 56.66 -24.76 13.65
CA ILE A 773 57.63 -24.41 14.71
C ILE A 773 58.69 -25.50 14.85
N SER A 774 58.31 -26.77 14.86
CA SER A 774 59.29 -27.89 14.90
C SER A 774 60.15 -27.96 13.64
N SER A 775 59.58 -27.70 12.46
CA SER A 775 60.31 -27.65 11.19
C SER A 775 61.30 -26.48 11.14
N ARG A 776 60.87 -25.29 11.57
CA ARG A 776 61.74 -24.11 11.70
C ARG A 776 62.85 -24.31 12.73
N LYS A 777 62.58 -25.01 13.84
CA LYS A 777 63.62 -25.42 14.80
C LYS A 777 64.63 -26.36 14.16
N LEU A 778 64.18 -27.41 13.46
CA LEU A 778 65.06 -28.33 12.76
C LEU A 778 65.93 -27.62 11.70
N LEU A 779 65.34 -26.71 10.92
CA LEU A 779 66.09 -25.89 9.96
C LEU A 779 67.11 -24.99 10.66
N HIS A 780 66.74 -24.37 11.78
CA HIS A 780 67.67 -23.55 12.57
C HIS A 780 68.81 -24.37 13.17
N ASP A 781 68.53 -25.58 13.68
CA ASP A 781 69.54 -26.51 14.18
C ASP A 781 70.48 -26.97 13.04
N GLN A 782 69.96 -27.16 11.83
CA GLN A 782 70.75 -27.42 10.61
C GLN A 782 71.60 -26.21 10.18
N GLU A 783 71.05 -24.99 10.21
CA GLU A 783 71.80 -23.75 9.96
C GLU A 783 72.94 -23.57 10.97
N LEU A 784 72.68 -23.84 12.26
CA LEU A 784 73.70 -23.82 13.31
C LEU A 784 74.77 -24.89 13.10
N LEU A 785 74.39 -26.09 12.63
CA LEU A 785 75.36 -27.14 12.29
C LEU A 785 76.22 -26.76 11.07
N ILE A 786 75.62 -26.17 10.04
CA ILE A 786 76.35 -25.67 8.85
C ILE A 786 77.28 -24.53 9.25
N ALA A 787 76.82 -23.58 10.07
CA ALA A 787 77.65 -22.50 10.60
C ALA A 787 78.79 -23.01 11.49
N HIS A 788 78.54 -24.04 12.31
CA HIS A 788 79.57 -24.72 13.11
C HIS A 788 80.61 -25.39 12.21
N ASN A 789 80.17 -26.15 11.20
CA ASN A 789 81.08 -26.85 10.28
C ASN A 789 81.91 -25.85 9.45
N ALA A 790 81.29 -24.79 8.92
CA ALA A 790 82.00 -23.71 8.22
C ALA A 790 82.98 -22.96 9.14
N LYS A 791 82.63 -22.77 10.42
CA LYS A 791 83.55 -22.22 11.43
C LYS A 791 84.72 -23.17 11.70
N GLN A 792 84.47 -24.48 11.80
CA GLN A 792 85.49 -25.49 12.02
C GLN A 792 86.41 -25.64 10.79
N GLU A 793 85.87 -25.57 9.57
CA GLU A 793 86.64 -25.49 8.32
C GLU A 793 87.50 -24.22 8.27
N ALA A 794 86.97 -23.06 8.68
CA ALA A 794 87.73 -21.82 8.80
C ALA A 794 88.81 -21.89 9.90
N GLU A 795 88.54 -22.55 11.03
CA GLU A 795 89.53 -22.80 12.09
C GLU A 795 90.62 -23.78 11.64
N ASN A 796 90.27 -24.80 10.86
CA ASN A 796 91.21 -25.73 10.22
C ASN A 796 92.07 -25.00 9.16
N ALA A 797 91.48 -24.14 8.35
CA ALA A 797 92.21 -23.31 7.39
C ALA A 797 93.09 -22.25 8.07
N LEU A 798 92.65 -21.68 9.21
CA LEU A 798 93.46 -20.78 10.02
C LEU A 798 94.59 -21.51 10.75
N THR A 799 94.41 -22.77 11.15
CA THR A 799 95.49 -23.57 11.75
C THR A 799 96.49 -24.02 10.68
N SER A 800 96.06 -24.46 9.49
CA SER A 800 96.99 -24.73 8.39
C SER A 800 97.74 -23.46 7.93
N LEU A 801 97.06 -22.31 7.84
CA LEU A 801 97.71 -21.02 7.56
C LEU A 801 98.66 -20.59 8.69
N ARG A 802 98.38 -20.92 9.95
CA ARG A 802 99.32 -20.70 11.08
C ARG A 802 100.52 -21.61 10.97
N GLU A 803 100.34 -22.90 10.67
CA GLU A 803 101.45 -23.83 10.44
C GLU A 803 102.30 -23.41 9.24
N ASP A 804 101.69 -22.93 8.15
CA ASP A 804 102.43 -22.48 6.97
C ASP A 804 103.11 -21.14 7.21
N LEU A 805 102.51 -20.24 8.00
CA LEU A 805 103.19 -19.06 8.54
C LEU A 805 104.30 -19.42 9.52
N GLU A 806 104.19 -20.51 10.27
CA GLU A 806 105.21 -21.00 11.20
C GLU A 806 106.37 -21.66 10.43
N LYS A 807 106.09 -22.50 9.43
CA LYS A 807 107.08 -23.02 8.48
C LYS A 807 107.78 -21.87 7.75
N ALA A 808 107.04 -20.87 7.28
CA ALA A 808 107.61 -19.68 6.64
C ALA A 808 108.42 -18.82 7.63
N ARG A 809 107.99 -18.70 8.89
CA ARG A 809 108.76 -18.03 9.96
C ARG A 809 110.02 -18.80 10.34
N ASN A 810 109.98 -20.12 10.35
CA ASN A 810 111.13 -20.97 10.64
C ASN A 810 112.13 -20.95 9.48
N ALA A 811 111.67 -21.04 8.23
CA ALA A 811 112.51 -20.81 7.05
C ALA A 811 113.08 -19.37 7.03
N LEU A 812 112.30 -18.36 7.43
CA LEU A 812 112.79 -16.99 7.61
C LEU A 812 113.74 -16.87 8.80
N ALA A 813 113.59 -17.68 9.85
CA ALA A 813 114.48 -17.73 11.01
C ALA A 813 115.80 -18.42 10.65
N GLU A 814 115.80 -19.45 9.81
CA GLU A 814 116.99 -20.07 9.21
C GLU A 814 117.71 -19.08 8.27
N GLN A 815 116.97 -18.39 7.41
CA GLN A 815 117.51 -17.29 6.58
C GLN A 815 118.03 -16.13 7.44
N ARG A 816 117.40 -15.84 8.59
CA ARG A 816 117.84 -14.82 9.54
C ARG A 816 119.03 -15.27 10.37
N THR A 817 119.14 -16.53 10.81
CA THR A 817 120.34 -17.01 11.51
C THR A 817 121.53 -17.07 10.55
N ALA A 818 121.33 -17.48 9.30
CA ALA A 818 122.34 -17.40 8.25
C ALA A 818 122.78 -15.95 7.97
N ASN A 819 121.84 -15.00 7.85
CA ASN A 819 122.17 -13.57 7.74
C ASN A 819 122.78 -13.01 9.03
N GLN A 820 122.37 -13.47 10.21
CA GLN A 820 122.84 -12.97 11.50
C GLN A 820 124.26 -13.48 11.79
N THR A 821 124.65 -14.67 11.31
CA THR A 821 126.06 -15.09 11.25
C THR A 821 126.91 -14.27 10.27
N LEU A 822 126.29 -13.60 9.29
CA LEU A 822 126.94 -12.66 8.36
C LEU A 822 126.91 -11.19 8.85
N LEU A 823 126.02 -10.84 9.80
CA LEU A 823 125.83 -9.47 10.30
C LEU A 823 126.43 -9.24 11.70
N THR A 824 126.56 -10.27 12.55
CA THR A 824 127.25 -10.15 13.86
C THR A 824 128.75 -9.88 13.73
N SER A 825 129.32 -9.99 12.53
CA SER A 825 130.71 -9.66 12.23
C SER A 825 130.95 -8.20 11.79
N SER A 826 129.94 -7.31 11.72
CA SER A 826 130.16 -5.97 11.13
C SER A 826 129.59 -4.72 11.84
N LYS A 827 128.33 -4.66 12.33
CA LYS A 827 127.75 -3.37 12.80
C LYS A 827 126.70 -3.50 13.92
N SER A 828 127.07 -3.22 15.19
CA SER A 828 126.16 -3.38 16.35
C SER A 828 125.87 -2.18 17.29
N PRO A 829 126.62 -1.05 17.35
CA PRO A 829 126.31 0.01 18.34
C PRO A 829 125.40 1.16 17.84
N GLU A 830 125.36 1.45 16.54
CA GLU A 830 124.65 2.65 16.02
C GLU A 830 123.15 2.43 15.80
N LEU A 831 122.74 1.22 15.41
CA LEU A 831 121.33 0.91 15.15
C LEU A 831 120.48 0.88 16.44
N GLN A 832 121.08 0.52 17.59
CA GLN A 832 120.36 0.44 18.86
C GLN A 832 119.84 1.82 19.31
N LYS A 833 120.67 2.86 19.26
CA LYS A 833 120.25 4.23 19.60
C LYS A 833 119.11 4.73 18.71
N ARG A 834 119.08 4.31 17.44
CA ARG A 834 118.02 4.69 16.51
C ARG A 834 116.70 3.96 16.78
N ILE A 835 116.75 2.77 17.36
CA ILE A 835 115.57 2.04 17.85
C ILE A 835 115.02 2.76 19.08
N ASP A 836 115.87 3.09 20.06
CA ASP A 836 115.47 3.78 21.28
C ASP A 836 114.82 5.16 20.98
N GLU A 837 115.35 5.92 20.01
CA GLU A 837 114.73 7.16 19.51
C GLU A 837 113.33 6.91 18.90
N LEU A 838 113.21 5.93 18.00
CA LEU A 838 111.93 5.60 17.33
C LEU A 838 110.88 5.05 18.31
N GLU A 839 111.28 4.36 19.38
CA GLU A 839 110.37 3.94 20.44
C GLU A 839 109.81 5.14 21.24
N THR A 840 110.61 6.19 21.47
CA THR A 840 110.09 7.43 22.07
C THR A 840 109.15 8.20 21.13
N GLU A 841 109.43 8.22 19.83
CA GLU A 841 108.53 8.81 18.82
C GLU A 841 107.22 8.02 18.68
N LEU A 842 107.25 6.69 18.79
CA LEU A 842 106.03 5.88 18.83
C LEU A 842 105.22 6.14 20.12
N ALA A 843 105.88 6.30 21.27
CA ALA A 843 105.21 6.59 22.54
C ALA A 843 104.52 7.97 22.58
N THR A 844 105.07 8.98 21.89
CA THR A 844 104.40 10.28 21.73
C THR A 844 103.24 10.18 20.74
N ILE A 845 103.39 9.47 19.62
CA ILE A 845 102.32 9.23 18.64
C ILE A 845 101.15 8.46 19.27
N THR A 846 101.40 7.48 20.17
CA THR A 846 100.31 6.80 20.90
C THR A 846 99.58 7.74 21.85
N LYS A 847 100.29 8.58 22.62
CA LYS A 847 99.64 9.60 23.47
C LYS A 847 98.80 10.58 22.66
N GLU A 848 99.31 11.08 21.53
CA GLU A 848 98.53 11.93 20.64
C GLU A 848 97.30 11.23 20.07
N ARG A 849 97.39 9.93 19.74
CA ARG A 849 96.23 9.15 19.30
C ARG A 849 95.21 8.97 20.40
N ASP A 850 95.64 8.67 21.62
CA ASP A 850 94.73 8.47 22.75
C ASP A 850 94.06 9.78 23.17
N GLU A 851 94.77 10.91 23.13
CA GLU A 851 94.17 12.25 23.29
C GLU A 851 93.19 12.60 22.16
N LYS A 852 93.48 12.24 20.90
CA LYS A 852 92.55 12.41 19.78
C LYS A 852 91.33 11.50 19.93
N ILE A 853 91.49 10.27 20.42
CA ILE A 853 90.39 9.34 20.69
C ILE A 853 89.53 9.86 21.86
N ALA A 854 90.14 10.37 22.93
CA ALA A 854 89.42 10.99 24.05
C ALA A 854 88.60 12.22 23.59
N LYS A 855 89.20 13.11 22.79
CA LYS A 855 88.50 14.27 22.19
C LYS A 855 87.35 13.83 21.28
N LEU A 856 87.56 12.82 20.43
CA LEU A 856 86.49 12.26 19.58
C LEU A 856 85.39 11.56 20.40
N GLN A 857 85.71 10.92 21.53
CA GLN A 857 84.72 10.35 22.45
C GLN A 857 83.92 11.44 23.17
N GLU A 858 84.57 12.55 23.55
CA GLU A 858 83.91 13.74 24.12
C GLU A 858 83.02 14.44 23.09
N GLU A 859 83.48 14.62 21.84
CA GLU A 859 82.67 15.13 20.72
C GLU A 859 81.47 14.20 20.42
N ILE A 860 81.66 12.88 20.44
CA ILE A 860 80.55 11.92 20.28
C ILE A 860 79.58 11.97 21.46
N ALA A 861 80.07 12.18 22.69
CA ALA A 861 79.22 12.35 23.87
C ALA A 861 78.42 13.66 23.81
N ALA A 862 79.06 14.77 23.40
CA ALA A 862 78.42 16.06 23.16
C ALA A 862 77.39 15.98 22.03
N ALA A 863 77.72 15.33 20.91
CA ALA A 863 76.80 15.10 19.80
C ALA A 863 75.61 14.20 20.20
N ARG A 864 75.82 13.19 21.06
CA ARG A 864 74.73 12.38 21.63
C ARG A 864 73.86 13.19 22.58
N ALA A 865 74.44 14.04 23.42
CA ALA A 865 73.69 14.95 24.29
C ALA A 865 72.87 15.95 23.46
N ASP A 866 73.44 16.52 22.40
CA ASP A 866 72.77 17.44 21.46
C ASP A 866 71.68 16.74 20.62
N VAL A 867 71.87 15.48 20.21
CA VAL A 867 70.79 14.67 19.63
C VAL A 867 69.69 14.39 20.66
N GLN A 868 70.02 14.16 21.93
CA GLN A 868 69.05 13.92 23.01
C GLN A 868 68.27 15.20 23.37
N THR A 869 68.91 16.38 23.37
CA THR A 869 68.21 17.66 23.53
C THR A 869 67.34 17.95 22.31
N LYS A 870 67.83 17.73 21.08
CA LYS A 870 67.04 17.83 19.84
C LYS A 870 65.84 16.87 19.81
N LEU A 871 65.98 15.64 20.33
CA LEU A 871 64.88 14.69 20.49
C LEU A 871 63.86 15.19 21.53
N ASN A 872 64.31 15.70 22.68
CA ASN A 872 63.44 16.26 23.71
C ASN A 872 62.73 17.54 23.24
N ILE A 873 63.40 18.37 22.45
CA ILE A 873 62.82 19.53 21.75
C ILE A 873 61.79 19.04 20.74
N GLY A 874 62.11 18.04 19.92
CA GLY A 874 61.19 17.41 18.96
C GLY A 874 59.95 16.78 19.62
N LEU A 875 60.10 16.18 20.80
CA LEU A 875 58.99 15.64 21.60
C LEU A 875 58.14 16.76 22.23
N LYS A 876 58.76 17.85 22.68
CA LYS A 876 58.04 19.07 23.12
C LYS A 876 57.27 19.69 21.95
N TRP A 877 57.88 19.82 20.77
CA TRP A 877 57.20 20.25 19.55
C TRP A 877 56.06 19.29 19.20
N GLN A 878 56.27 17.97 19.16
CA GLN A 878 55.21 17.01 18.86
C GLN A 878 54.03 17.09 19.83
N LYS A 879 54.29 17.30 21.14
CA LYS A 879 53.24 17.60 22.12
C LYS A 879 52.53 18.91 21.78
N ARG A 880 53.28 20.01 21.58
CA ARG A 880 52.76 21.33 21.19
C ARG A 880 51.95 21.27 19.89
N THR A 881 52.33 20.45 18.91
CA THR A 881 51.61 20.24 17.64
C THR A 881 50.35 19.41 17.82
N LYS A 882 50.31 18.46 18.76
CA LYS A 882 49.08 17.75 19.14
C LYS A 882 48.12 18.66 19.91
N GLU A 883 48.65 19.50 20.79
CA GLU A 883 47.92 20.51 21.56
C GLU A 883 47.36 21.60 20.64
N LEU A 884 48.16 22.11 19.70
CA LEU A 884 47.72 22.98 18.62
C LEU A 884 46.73 22.28 17.68
N MET A 885 46.88 20.99 17.36
CA MET A 885 45.87 20.29 16.56
C MET A 885 44.55 20.06 17.33
N ALA A 886 44.60 19.89 18.65
CA ALA A 886 43.41 19.87 19.48
C ALA A 886 42.72 21.24 19.49
N GLN A 887 43.48 22.32 19.74
CA GLN A 887 42.98 23.70 19.66
C GLN A 887 42.49 24.06 18.24
N ILE A 888 43.15 23.60 17.18
CA ILE A 888 42.71 23.78 15.78
C ILE A 888 41.43 22.99 15.50
N ASN A 889 41.22 21.84 16.12
CA ASN A 889 39.97 21.09 15.96
C ASN A 889 38.84 21.70 16.80
N GLU A 890 39.11 22.18 18.01
CA GLU A 890 38.16 22.88 18.87
C GLU A 890 37.74 24.23 18.26
N THR A 891 38.70 25.01 17.75
CA THR A 891 38.43 26.22 16.94
C THR A 891 37.78 25.90 15.61
N LYS A 892 38.08 24.76 14.96
CA LYS A 892 37.28 24.31 13.81
C LYS A 892 35.85 23.97 14.21
N GLU A 893 35.61 23.36 15.36
CA GLU A 893 34.25 23.06 15.82
C GLU A 893 33.48 24.36 16.12
N THR A 894 34.08 25.31 16.84
CA THR A 894 33.47 26.63 17.06
C THR A 894 33.31 27.43 15.76
N HIS A 895 34.29 27.40 14.86
CA HIS A 895 34.16 28.00 13.52
C HIS A 895 33.14 27.26 12.65
N THR A 896 32.93 25.94 12.78
CA THR A 896 31.85 25.27 12.04
C THR A 896 30.48 25.62 12.60
N LYS A 897 30.34 25.77 13.92
CA LYS A 897 29.10 26.27 14.55
C LYS A 897 28.82 27.71 14.12
N ALA A 898 29.81 28.59 14.24
CA ALA A 898 29.73 29.96 13.75
C ALA A 898 29.52 30.04 12.23
N VAL A 899 30.07 29.13 11.42
CA VAL A 899 29.80 29.06 9.98
C VAL A 899 28.41 28.52 9.69
N THR A 900 27.84 27.60 10.48
CA THR A 900 26.44 27.19 10.34
C THR A 900 25.49 28.29 10.78
N GLU A 901 25.81 29.02 11.85
CA GLU A 901 25.06 30.20 12.33
C GLU A 901 25.14 31.33 11.30
N LEU A 902 26.34 31.69 10.83
CA LEU A 902 26.55 32.62 9.72
C LEU A 902 25.96 32.10 8.39
N GLN A 903 25.79 30.80 8.18
CA GLN A 903 25.06 30.28 7.02
C GLN A 903 23.55 30.45 7.20
N THR A 904 23.01 30.26 8.40
CA THR A 904 21.60 30.59 8.69
C THR A 904 21.34 32.09 8.60
N GLU A 905 22.26 32.94 9.07
CA GLU A 905 22.22 34.39 8.88
C GLU A 905 22.44 34.77 7.42
N VAL A 906 23.35 34.14 6.68
CA VAL A 906 23.48 34.39 5.23
C VAL A 906 22.25 33.91 4.46
N THR A 907 21.50 32.90 4.93
CA THR A 907 20.20 32.56 4.33
C THR A 907 19.11 33.56 4.72
N SER A 908 19.04 34.04 5.96
CA SER A 908 18.04 35.05 6.36
C SER A 908 18.34 36.40 5.70
N LEU A 909 19.61 36.83 5.70
CA LEU A 909 20.11 37.97 4.95
C LEU A 909 19.96 37.78 3.45
N LYS A 910 20.04 36.56 2.88
CA LYS A 910 19.67 36.33 1.48
C LYS A 910 18.18 36.53 1.23
N THR A 911 17.30 36.02 2.09
CA THR A 911 15.86 36.25 1.95
C THR A 911 15.50 37.73 2.15
N GLN A 912 16.21 38.44 3.03
CA GLN A 912 16.11 39.90 3.16
C GLN A 912 16.73 40.64 1.97
N ILE A 913 17.83 40.16 1.39
CA ILE A 913 18.40 40.70 0.16
C ILE A 913 17.51 40.41 -1.04
N GLU A 914 16.70 39.34 -1.03
CA GLU A 914 15.70 39.05 -2.06
C GLU A 914 14.46 39.94 -1.89
N SER A 915 13.97 40.17 -0.65
CA SER A 915 12.91 41.16 -0.42
C SER A 915 13.39 42.58 -0.73
N LEU A 916 14.58 42.96 -0.25
CA LEU A 916 15.24 44.23 -0.55
C LEU A 916 15.64 44.34 -2.03
N ASN A 917 15.88 43.26 -2.77
CA ASN A 917 16.03 43.32 -4.23
C ASN A 917 14.69 43.49 -4.93
N GLY A 918 13.59 43.00 -4.36
CA GLY A 918 12.23 43.35 -4.76
C GLY A 918 11.94 44.84 -4.52
N GLU A 919 12.27 45.35 -3.33
CA GLU A 919 12.14 46.76 -2.97
C GLU A 919 13.14 47.66 -3.73
N VAL A 920 14.32 47.16 -4.10
CA VAL A 920 15.28 47.84 -4.98
C VAL A 920 14.89 47.70 -6.45
N ALA A 921 14.08 46.71 -6.85
CA ALA A 921 13.48 46.67 -8.18
C ALA A 921 12.36 47.72 -8.30
N THR A 922 11.48 47.83 -7.30
CA THR A 922 10.46 48.90 -7.25
C THR A 922 11.11 50.27 -7.03
N ALA A 923 12.15 50.39 -6.20
CA ALA A 923 12.91 51.62 -6.07
C ALA A 923 13.75 51.94 -7.33
N LYS A 924 14.24 50.96 -8.10
CA LYS A 924 14.84 51.20 -9.42
C LYS A 924 13.81 51.63 -10.45
N GLN A 925 12.57 51.16 -10.36
CA GLN A 925 11.46 51.66 -11.18
C GLN A 925 11.14 53.12 -10.81
N ASN A 926 11.12 53.44 -9.52
CA ASN A 926 10.93 54.81 -9.02
C ASN A 926 12.15 55.73 -9.28
N VAL A 927 13.37 55.18 -9.30
CA VAL A 927 14.60 55.88 -9.69
C VAL A 927 14.69 56.02 -11.20
N ALA A 928 14.09 55.12 -12.00
CA ALA A 928 13.97 55.31 -13.45
C ALA A 928 12.98 56.43 -13.79
N SER A 929 11.87 56.57 -13.04
CA SER A 929 11.00 57.75 -13.17
C SER A 929 11.68 59.03 -12.66
N LYS A 930 12.36 58.99 -11.51
CA LYS A 930 13.16 60.12 -11.01
C LYS A 930 14.39 60.44 -11.88
N SER A 931 14.94 59.49 -12.63
CA SER A 931 16.04 59.70 -13.57
C SER A 931 15.55 60.42 -14.83
N LYS A 932 14.31 60.18 -15.28
CA LYS A 932 13.70 61.00 -16.34
C LYS A 932 13.56 62.45 -15.88
N GLU A 933 13.01 62.68 -14.69
CA GLU A 933 12.96 64.03 -14.07
C GLU A 933 14.38 64.62 -13.90
N ALA A 934 15.39 63.81 -13.55
CA ALA A 934 16.76 64.28 -13.37
C ALA A 934 17.53 64.51 -14.70
N ASP A 935 17.16 63.84 -15.79
CA ASP A 935 17.72 64.08 -17.12
C ASP A 935 17.09 65.34 -17.76
N GLU A 936 15.82 65.63 -17.48
CA GLU A 936 15.20 66.94 -17.74
C GLU A 936 15.94 68.06 -16.99
N VAL A 937 16.25 67.88 -15.70
CA VAL A 937 17.09 68.81 -14.92
C VAL A 937 18.55 68.88 -15.42
N LYS A 938 19.10 67.82 -16.02
CA LYS A 938 20.44 67.89 -16.64
C LYS A 938 20.46 68.74 -17.90
N GLU A 939 19.39 68.81 -18.69
CA GLU A 939 19.31 69.78 -19.81
C GLU A 939 19.33 71.22 -19.29
N GLU A 940 18.68 71.50 -18.15
CA GLU A 940 18.77 72.80 -17.48
C GLU A 940 20.19 73.07 -16.92
N VAL A 941 20.84 72.09 -16.30
CA VAL A 941 22.22 72.24 -15.80
C VAL A 941 23.24 72.33 -16.95
N ALA A 942 22.98 71.73 -18.12
CA ALA A 942 23.81 71.90 -19.31
C ALA A 942 23.73 73.34 -19.84
N ARG A 943 22.54 73.96 -19.83
CA ARG A 943 22.38 75.41 -20.09
C ARG A 943 23.17 76.26 -19.09
N LEU A 944 23.15 75.92 -17.80
CA LEU A 944 23.89 76.65 -16.77
C LEU A 944 25.41 76.48 -16.86
N LYS A 945 25.91 75.30 -17.27
CA LYS A 945 27.36 75.07 -17.46
C LYS A 945 27.93 75.78 -18.68
N ALA A 946 27.16 75.97 -19.74
CA ALA A 946 27.57 76.81 -20.87
C ALA A 946 27.89 78.24 -20.39
N GLY A 947 27.01 78.83 -19.57
CA GLY A 947 27.23 80.17 -18.96
C GLY A 947 28.31 80.24 -17.87
N LEU A 948 28.94 79.12 -17.51
CA LEU A 948 30.03 79.04 -16.54
C LEU A 948 31.41 78.95 -17.24
N ALA A 949 31.46 78.28 -18.40
CA ALA A 949 32.64 78.30 -19.28
C ALA A 949 32.97 79.72 -19.78
N ASP A 950 31.96 80.54 -20.06
CA ASP A 950 32.11 81.97 -20.40
C ASP A 950 32.66 82.83 -19.25
N LYS A 951 32.65 82.33 -18.00
CA LYS A 951 33.17 83.03 -16.82
C LYS A 951 34.57 82.57 -16.40
N GLU A 952 34.95 81.33 -16.67
CA GLU A 952 36.33 80.87 -16.42
C GLU A 952 37.34 81.48 -17.41
N THR A 953 36.93 81.76 -18.65
CA THR A 953 37.77 82.51 -19.62
C THR A 953 38.02 83.96 -19.20
N ALA A 954 37.11 84.58 -18.43
CA ALA A 954 37.30 85.93 -17.87
C ALA A 954 38.24 85.97 -16.65
N LEU A 955 38.36 84.87 -15.90
CA LEU A 955 39.18 84.78 -14.68
C LEU A 955 40.68 84.64 -14.97
N ALA A 956 41.06 84.15 -16.15
CA ALA A 956 42.47 84.04 -16.58
C ALA A 956 43.16 85.40 -16.85
N GLN A 957 42.42 86.51 -16.94
CA GLN A 957 42.96 87.85 -17.21
C GLN A 957 43.04 88.78 -15.98
N ALA A 958 42.62 88.32 -14.80
CA ALA A 958 42.59 89.13 -13.57
C ALA A 958 43.71 88.80 -12.56
N ALA A 959 44.58 87.83 -12.84
CA ALA A 959 45.66 87.38 -11.95
C ALA A 959 46.91 88.30 -11.89
N VAL A 960 46.80 89.56 -12.32
CA VAL A 960 47.93 90.51 -12.45
C VAL A 960 47.95 91.62 -11.39
N ASN A 961 46.83 91.99 -10.75
CA ASN A 961 46.78 93.18 -9.90
C ASN A 961 46.14 92.98 -8.51
N ALA A 962 46.99 93.18 -7.49
CA ALA A 962 46.75 93.65 -6.11
C ALA A 962 45.42 93.32 -5.38
N ASN A 963 45.40 92.66 -4.22
CA ASN A 963 46.08 93.00 -2.94
C ASN A 963 45.57 94.30 -2.28
N THR A 964 44.43 94.23 -1.54
CA THR A 964 44.22 94.79 -0.16
C THR A 964 42.76 94.70 0.33
N SER A 965 42.57 94.03 1.47
CA SER A 965 41.73 94.41 2.63
C SER A 965 40.21 94.76 2.55
N VAL A 966 39.50 94.26 3.60
CA VAL A 966 38.24 94.72 4.24
C VAL A 966 36.89 94.23 3.68
N THR A 967 36.09 93.72 4.64
CA THR A 967 34.65 93.33 4.70
C THR A 967 33.70 94.57 4.60
N PRO A 968 32.34 94.51 4.73
CA PRO A 968 31.43 93.38 5.10
C PRO A 968 30.10 93.26 4.30
N ALA A 969 29.30 92.22 4.63
CA ALA A 969 27.81 92.11 4.63
C ALA A 969 26.99 92.45 3.34
N SER A 970 25.82 91.87 3.05
CA SER A 970 24.78 91.29 3.93
C SER A 970 23.91 90.24 3.20
N GLU A 971 23.08 89.52 3.97
CA GLU A 971 21.83 88.82 3.57
C GLU A 971 21.83 87.86 2.36
N VAL A 972 21.74 86.53 2.60
CA VAL A 972 20.47 85.77 2.58
C VAL A 972 20.61 84.48 3.43
N THR A 973 20.19 84.56 4.69
CA THR A 973 19.56 83.44 5.42
C THR A 973 18.11 83.30 4.91
N PRO A 974 17.50 82.10 4.74
CA PRO A 974 17.55 80.99 5.70
C PRO A 974 17.53 79.55 5.09
N VAL A 975 17.90 79.36 3.81
CA VAL A 975 17.85 78.03 3.15
C VAL A 975 19.05 77.13 3.55
N VAL A 976 20.14 77.75 3.97
CA VAL A 976 21.39 77.05 4.32
C VAL A 976 21.27 76.32 5.65
N ASP A 977 20.51 76.80 6.64
CA ASP A 977 20.50 76.22 7.99
C ASP A 977 19.75 74.88 8.09
N GLY A 978 18.73 74.66 7.25
CA GLY A 978 18.06 73.34 7.15
C GLY A 978 18.96 72.30 6.50
N VAL A 979 19.61 72.67 5.39
CA VAL A 979 20.55 71.79 4.68
C VAL A 979 21.82 71.56 5.52
N MET A 980 22.29 72.57 6.26
CA MET A 980 23.39 72.41 7.22
C MET A 980 22.98 71.57 8.42
N ALA A 981 21.75 71.62 8.93
CA ALA A 981 21.32 70.72 10.00
C ALA A 981 21.31 69.24 9.56
N GLU A 982 20.78 68.94 8.37
CA GLU A 982 20.76 67.56 7.85
C GLU A 982 22.14 67.09 7.36
N THR A 983 22.93 67.95 6.70
CA THR A 983 24.30 67.60 6.32
C THR A 983 25.25 67.57 7.50
N GLN A 984 25.07 68.38 8.54
CA GLN A 984 25.85 68.27 9.78
C GLN A 984 25.45 67.01 10.56
N LYS A 985 24.16 66.64 10.61
CA LYS A 985 23.72 65.36 11.20
C LYS A 985 24.25 64.16 10.42
N ALA A 986 24.25 64.21 9.08
CA ALA A 986 24.86 63.19 8.23
C ALA A 986 26.39 63.18 8.35
N LEU A 987 27.03 64.34 8.52
CA LEU A 987 28.47 64.50 8.71
C LEU A 987 28.91 64.04 10.11
N ASP A 988 28.09 64.23 11.14
CA ASP A 988 28.38 63.78 12.50
C ASP A 988 28.07 62.27 12.66
N GLN A 989 27.07 61.74 11.93
CA GLN A 989 26.92 60.29 11.74
C GLN A 989 28.06 59.69 10.89
N ALA A 990 28.56 60.41 9.89
CA ALA A 990 29.73 60.01 9.12
C ALA A 990 31.02 60.11 9.94
N LYS A 991 31.16 61.10 10.83
CA LYS A 991 32.28 61.20 11.79
C LYS A 991 32.17 60.19 12.92
N GLN A 992 30.97 59.80 13.35
CA GLN A 992 30.79 58.65 14.25
C GLN A 992 31.21 57.37 13.53
N ARG A 993 30.76 57.14 12.30
CA ARG A 993 31.21 55.97 11.51
C ARG A 993 32.70 56.01 11.15
N ILE A 994 33.26 57.18 10.86
CA ILE A 994 34.71 57.34 10.62
C ILE A 994 35.45 57.16 11.94
N GLY A 995 34.96 57.65 13.07
CA GLY A 995 35.54 57.42 14.40
C GLY A 995 35.42 55.97 14.88
N GLU A 996 34.34 55.26 14.54
CA GLU A 996 34.18 53.82 14.74
C GLU A 996 35.08 53.03 13.79
N LEU A 997 35.23 53.46 12.53
CA LEU A 997 36.15 52.85 11.57
C LEU A 997 37.61 53.21 11.87
N GLU A 998 37.91 54.34 12.49
CA GLU A 998 39.24 54.74 12.98
C GLU A 998 39.53 54.09 14.33
N SER A 999 38.51 53.80 15.15
CA SER A 999 38.62 52.94 16.33
C SER A 999 38.86 51.48 15.93
N GLN A 1000 38.13 50.97 14.92
CA GLN A 1000 38.33 49.64 14.36
C GLN A 1000 39.63 49.56 13.55
N LEU A 1001 40.04 50.63 12.86
CA LEU A 1001 41.31 50.69 12.13
C LEU A 1001 42.48 50.92 13.08
N SER A 1002 42.33 51.66 14.19
CA SER A 1002 43.36 51.74 15.23
C SER A 1002 43.43 50.45 16.05
N ALA A 1003 42.33 49.74 16.29
CA ALA A 1003 42.34 48.38 16.84
C ALA A 1003 42.92 47.35 15.85
N ALA A 1004 42.66 47.51 14.55
CA ALA A 1004 43.27 46.71 13.49
C ALA A 1004 44.75 47.08 13.28
N ILE A 1005 45.15 48.33 13.51
CA ILE A 1005 46.54 48.78 13.45
C ILE A 1005 47.27 48.38 14.73
N THR A 1006 46.67 48.40 15.93
CA THR A 1006 47.32 47.85 17.13
C THR A 1006 47.44 46.34 17.03
N THR A 1007 46.41 45.61 16.60
CA THR A 1007 46.55 44.15 16.39
C THR A 1007 47.47 43.80 15.21
N ARG A 1008 47.52 44.61 14.15
CA ARG A 1008 48.50 44.45 13.06
C ARG A 1008 49.90 44.85 13.49
N ASP A 1009 50.07 45.88 14.31
CA ASP A 1009 51.38 46.35 14.78
C ASP A 1009 51.88 45.54 15.98
N GLU A 1010 51.01 44.88 16.73
CA GLU A 1010 51.31 43.75 17.62
C GLU A 1010 51.72 42.53 16.79
N ALA A 1011 50.96 42.15 15.76
CA ALA A 1011 51.35 41.06 14.86
C ALA A 1011 52.64 41.36 14.08
N VAL A 1012 52.90 42.63 13.73
CA VAL A 1012 54.12 43.10 13.09
C VAL A 1012 55.24 43.31 14.11
N ALA A 1013 54.96 43.57 15.39
CA ALA A 1013 55.95 43.52 16.47
C ALA A 1013 56.34 42.07 16.80
N GLU A 1014 55.39 41.14 16.77
CA GLU A 1014 55.62 39.71 16.92
C GLU A 1014 56.39 39.17 15.69
N GLN A 1015 55.99 39.58 14.49
CA GLN A 1015 56.70 39.26 13.24
C GLN A 1015 58.05 39.97 13.16
N ARG A 1016 58.24 41.17 13.74
CA ARG A 1016 59.55 41.84 13.88
C ARG A 1016 60.39 41.26 15.01
N ARG A 1017 59.81 40.65 16.05
CA ARG A 1017 60.53 39.83 17.05
C ARG A 1017 60.99 38.51 16.45
N LEU A 1018 60.15 37.87 15.64
CA LEU A 1018 60.49 36.65 14.91
C LEU A 1018 61.47 36.94 13.76
N GLN A 1019 61.35 38.10 13.08
CA GLN A 1019 62.33 38.55 12.10
C GLN A 1019 63.61 39.05 12.74
N SER A 1020 63.61 39.71 13.91
CA SER A 1020 64.86 40.08 14.60
C SER A 1020 65.56 38.87 15.21
N ALA A 1021 64.84 37.86 15.69
CA ALA A 1021 65.40 36.57 16.05
C ALA A 1021 65.97 35.79 14.85
N ALA A 1022 65.44 36.03 13.63
CA ALA A 1022 65.95 35.46 12.39
C ALA A 1022 67.11 36.28 11.77
N THR A 1023 67.11 37.60 11.86
CA THR A 1023 68.16 38.46 11.29
C THR A 1023 69.34 38.65 12.25
N ALA A 1024 69.17 38.53 13.56
CA ALA A 1024 70.29 38.40 14.51
C ALA A 1024 71.13 37.12 14.29
N ASN A 1025 70.63 36.14 13.53
CA ASN A 1025 71.37 34.93 13.13
C ASN A 1025 71.85 34.95 11.66
N VAL A 1026 71.61 36.03 10.91
CA VAL A 1026 71.99 36.14 9.48
C VAL A 1026 72.69 37.48 9.15
N ALA A 1027 72.81 38.41 10.11
CA ALA A 1027 73.45 39.71 9.95
C ALA A 1027 74.79 39.89 10.71
N GLU A 1028 75.43 38.80 11.17
CA GLU A 1028 76.84 38.78 11.62
C GLU A 1028 77.75 37.98 10.66
N GLY A 1029 77.35 37.87 9.39
CA GLY A 1029 78.14 37.24 8.33
C GLY A 1029 78.28 38.16 7.12
N HIS A 1030 79.45 38.82 7.00
CA HIS A 1030 79.94 39.56 5.82
C HIS A 1030 79.45 41.00 5.57
N THR A 1031 79.85 41.94 6.44
CA THR A 1031 80.32 43.28 5.98
C THR A 1031 81.42 43.85 6.89
N GLN A 1032 82.65 43.34 6.78
CA GLN A 1032 83.86 44.11 7.10
C GLN A 1032 85.11 43.44 6.50
N ASP A 1033 85.42 43.81 5.26
CA ASP A 1033 86.64 43.39 4.58
C ASP A 1033 87.23 44.61 3.85
N ALA A 1034 87.81 45.53 4.63
CA ALA A 1034 88.68 46.63 4.16
C ALA A 1034 89.22 47.49 5.32
N LEU A 1035 90.36 47.11 5.91
CA LEU A 1035 91.42 48.04 6.34
C LEU A 1035 92.75 47.27 6.50
N ARG A 1036 93.86 47.98 6.32
CA ARG A 1036 95.21 47.43 6.07
C ARG A 1036 96.09 47.39 7.33
N GLN A 1037 97.23 46.69 7.21
CA GLN A 1037 98.46 46.81 8.04
C GLN A 1037 98.34 46.19 9.46
N ASP A 1038 99.32 45.47 10.03
CA ASP A 1038 100.73 45.22 9.64
C ASP A 1038 101.24 43.79 9.95
N LEU A 1039 102.44 43.48 9.44
CA LEU A 1039 103.30 42.30 9.60
C LEU A 1039 104.03 42.26 10.99
N PRO A 1040 104.88 41.26 11.38
CA PRO A 1040 105.34 40.02 10.70
C PRO A 1040 105.48 38.73 11.58
N ARG A 1041 106.01 37.65 10.94
CA ARG A 1041 106.71 36.44 11.51
C ARG A 1041 105.82 35.33 12.11
N SER A 1042 106.04 34.03 11.83
CA SER A 1042 107.09 33.36 11.03
C SER A 1042 106.70 31.94 10.55
N SER A 1043 107.21 31.54 9.37
CA SER A 1043 107.68 30.17 8.98
C SER A 1043 106.81 28.92 9.20
N THR A 1044 106.57 28.02 8.23
CA THR A 1044 106.75 28.06 6.75
C THR A 1044 105.98 26.89 6.11
N ARG A 1045 105.35 27.15 4.95
CA ARG A 1045 105.30 26.31 3.72
C ARG A 1045 105.11 24.76 3.84
N ARG A 1046 103.99 24.19 3.35
CA ARG A 1046 103.63 23.87 1.92
C ARG A 1046 104.12 22.44 1.52
N LEU A 1047 103.46 21.63 0.68
CA LEU A 1047 102.49 21.84 -0.43
C LEU A 1047 101.73 20.53 -0.81
N PHE A 1048 100.62 20.68 -1.55
CA PHE A 1048 100.00 19.73 -2.52
C PHE A 1048 99.53 18.34 -2.00
N GLU A 1049 98.53 17.65 -2.59
CA GLU A 1049 97.69 17.90 -3.78
C GLU A 1049 96.25 17.32 -3.63
N LEU A 1050 95.39 17.52 -4.64
CA LEU A 1050 93.96 17.14 -4.67
C LEU A 1050 93.73 15.61 -4.77
N PRO A 1051 92.48 15.13 -4.54
CA PRO A 1051 91.68 14.78 -5.72
C PRO A 1051 90.18 15.12 -5.65
N MET A 1052 89.53 14.99 -6.82
CA MET A 1052 88.11 15.25 -7.09
C MET A 1052 87.14 14.39 -6.26
N GLN A 1053 85.90 14.87 -6.06
CA GLN A 1053 84.76 14.31 -6.81
C GLN A 1053 83.55 15.25 -6.88
N ARG A 1054 82.79 15.11 -7.97
CA ARG A 1054 81.63 15.95 -8.32
C ARG A 1054 80.35 15.35 -7.75
N GLN A 1055 79.41 16.20 -7.32
CA GLN A 1055 77.97 16.00 -7.61
C GLN A 1055 77.20 17.31 -7.40
N PHE A 1056 76.58 17.82 -8.46
CA PHE A 1056 75.54 18.86 -8.43
C PHE A 1056 74.24 18.26 -8.99
N PRO A 1057 73.08 18.43 -8.33
CA PRO A 1057 71.79 18.10 -8.91
C PRO A 1057 71.28 19.24 -9.83
N LEU A 1058 70.57 18.87 -10.89
CA LEU A 1058 69.99 19.82 -11.86
C LEU A 1058 68.58 20.32 -11.47
N THR A 1059 68.50 21.64 -11.25
CA THR A 1059 67.52 22.61 -11.80
C THR A 1059 66.04 22.23 -12.05
N LYS A 1060 65.15 23.12 -11.56
CA LYS A 1060 63.89 23.60 -12.17
C LYS A 1060 63.69 25.07 -11.72
N ARG A 1061 63.11 26.02 -12.47
CA ARG A 1061 62.49 26.06 -13.82
C ARG A 1061 62.33 27.52 -14.32
N CYS A 1062 61.87 27.65 -15.58
CA CYS A 1062 61.28 28.82 -16.30
C CYS A 1062 62.18 29.34 -17.44
N ASN A 1063 61.85 29.09 -18.71
CA ASN A 1063 60.74 29.57 -19.56
C ASN A 1063 61.05 30.93 -20.23
N GLY A 1064 61.44 30.88 -21.50
CA GLY A 1064 61.60 32.03 -22.41
C GLY A 1064 61.81 31.55 -23.85
N CYS A 1065 60.94 32.01 -24.76
CA CYS A 1065 60.90 31.68 -26.20
C CYS A 1065 61.96 32.43 -27.03
N PRO A 1066 62.05 32.29 -28.39
CA PRO A 1066 61.77 31.15 -29.30
C PRO A 1066 62.87 30.94 -30.39
N ASN A 1067 62.60 30.00 -31.33
CA ASN A 1067 62.70 30.18 -32.80
C ASN A 1067 63.85 29.51 -33.61
N VAL A 1068 63.51 29.24 -34.90
CA VAL A 1068 64.36 29.01 -36.10
C VAL A 1068 64.95 27.60 -36.39
N SER A 1069 64.16 26.82 -37.14
CA SER A 1069 64.50 26.09 -38.39
C SER A 1069 65.50 24.91 -38.50
N LYS A 1070 64.99 23.85 -39.16
CA LYS A 1070 65.62 23.02 -40.23
C LYS A 1070 66.73 22.04 -39.80
N LEU A 1071 66.86 20.81 -40.34
CA LEU A 1071 66.25 20.16 -41.53
C LEU A 1071 66.16 18.61 -41.33
N TRP A 1072 65.39 17.94 -42.21
CA TRP A 1072 65.44 16.52 -42.67
C TRP A 1072 66.49 15.55 -42.06
N LYS A 1073 66.29 14.24 -41.86
CA LYS A 1073 65.34 13.19 -42.36
C LYS A 1073 65.57 11.91 -41.48
N ALA A 1074 64.84 10.78 -41.48
CA ALA A 1074 63.59 10.28 -42.07
C ALA A 1074 63.14 9.01 -41.28
N SER A 1075 61.94 8.45 -41.58
CA SER A 1075 61.49 7.07 -41.25
C SER A 1075 61.26 6.72 -39.75
N TYR A 1076 60.26 5.93 -39.32
CA TYR A 1076 59.10 5.29 -40.00
C TYR A 1076 58.01 4.93 -38.94
N ARG A 1077 56.71 5.00 -39.30
CA ARG A 1077 55.51 4.36 -38.65
C ARG A 1077 55.16 4.73 -37.18
N LYS A 1078 53.98 5.33 -36.92
CA LYS A 1078 52.67 4.73 -36.51
C LYS A 1078 52.73 3.98 -35.15
N ARG A 1079 51.87 4.19 -34.13
CA ARG A 1079 50.59 4.95 -33.97
C ARG A 1079 50.40 5.39 -32.49
N LYS A 1080 49.61 6.46 -32.29
CA LYS A 1080 49.00 6.98 -31.04
C LYS A 1080 47.50 6.54 -30.99
N PRO A 1081 46.62 6.94 -30.04
CA PRO A 1081 46.77 7.27 -28.60
C PRO A 1081 45.62 6.75 -27.67
N LYS A 1082 45.69 7.08 -26.35
CA LYS A 1082 44.61 7.60 -25.45
C LYS A 1082 44.27 6.83 -24.14
N TYR A 1083 43.75 7.63 -23.20
CA TYR A 1083 42.92 7.37 -22.00
C TYR A 1083 43.56 7.02 -20.62
N LYS A 1084 43.64 8.10 -19.82
CA LYS A 1084 43.24 8.25 -18.39
C LYS A 1084 41.84 7.64 -18.07
N PRO A 1085 41.37 7.57 -16.79
CA PRO A 1085 42.05 7.81 -15.49
C PRO A 1085 41.66 6.85 -14.32
N SER A 1086 42.21 7.15 -13.13
CA SER A 1086 41.52 7.27 -11.82
C SER A 1086 41.55 6.14 -10.76
N ILE A 1087 41.55 6.65 -9.52
CA ILE A 1087 41.15 6.09 -8.22
C ILE A 1087 42.10 5.09 -7.52
N SER A 1088 42.66 5.62 -6.43
CA SER A 1088 43.44 4.98 -5.38
C SER A 1088 42.57 4.19 -4.37
N LEU A 1089 43.08 3.05 -3.93
CA LEU A 1089 42.62 2.37 -2.71
C LEU A 1089 42.78 3.25 -1.46
N HIS A 1090 41.80 3.21 -0.57
CA HIS A 1090 41.99 3.42 0.88
C HIS A 1090 41.12 2.44 1.68
N LEU A 1091 41.77 1.39 2.19
CA LEU A 1091 41.36 0.51 3.27
C LEU A 1091 42.65 0.23 4.08
N ALA A 1092 42.65 -0.03 5.38
CA ALA A 1092 41.75 0.30 6.48
C ALA A 1092 42.54 -0.04 7.76
N ARG A 1093 42.29 0.60 8.90
CA ARG A 1093 42.77 0.05 10.18
C ARG A 1093 41.80 0.30 11.34
N MET A 1094 41.49 -0.80 12.01
CA MET A 1094 40.58 -1.00 13.13
C MET A 1094 40.66 0.05 14.25
N ARG A 1095 39.55 0.26 14.96
CA ARG A 1095 39.40 -0.20 16.37
C ARG A 1095 37.94 -0.22 16.86
N ARG A 1096 37.76 -0.95 17.97
CA ARG A 1096 36.51 -1.36 18.67
C ARG A 1096 35.70 -0.16 19.22
N TRP A 1097 34.48 -0.41 19.74
CA TRP A 1097 34.04 -0.16 21.14
C TRP A 1097 32.68 -0.89 21.40
N ARG A 1098 32.10 -0.87 22.62
CA ARG A 1098 31.05 -1.82 23.11
C ARG A 1098 29.62 -1.22 23.25
N LEU A 1099 28.61 -2.12 23.18
CA LEU A 1099 27.23 -2.21 23.79
C LEU A 1099 26.72 -1.15 24.81
N PRO A 1100 25.39 -1.06 25.19
CA PRO A 1100 24.21 -1.92 24.88
C PRO A 1100 22.80 -1.25 24.64
N GLN A 1101 21.81 -2.10 24.23
CA GLN A 1101 20.36 -2.13 24.57
C GLN A 1101 19.27 -1.13 24.07
N VAL A 1102 18.02 -1.66 24.10
CA VAL A 1102 16.65 -1.07 24.08
C VAL A 1102 15.84 -0.99 22.75
N LEU A 1103 14.94 -1.98 22.61
CA LEU A 1103 13.57 -1.99 22.05
C LEU A 1103 13.14 -1.04 20.90
N LYS A 1104 12.71 -1.65 19.77
CA LYS A 1104 11.33 -1.63 19.19
C LYS A 1104 11.36 -2.38 17.83
N SER A 1105 10.86 -3.60 17.68
CA SER A 1105 9.44 -4.01 17.59
C SER A 1105 8.66 -3.46 16.38
N LEU A 1106 8.72 -4.16 15.23
CA LEU A 1106 7.55 -4.67 14.49
C LEU A 1106 7.98 -5.56 13.29
N ALA A 1107 7.00 -6.18 12.63
CA ALA A 1107 7.08 -6.86 11.32
C ALA A 1107 7.94 -8.15 11.19
N ARG A 1108 7.37 -9.28 11.65
CA ARG A 1108 7.50 -10.57 10.93
C ARG A 1108 6.16 -11.27 10.81
N SER A 1109 5.57 -11.19 9.62
CA SER A 1109 4.42 -11.96 9.11
C SER A 1109 4.36 -11.63 7.61
N ARG A 1110 4.26 -12.56 6.65
CA ARG A 1110 4.24 -14.04 6.70
C ARG A 1110 4.60 -14.56 5.30
N THR A 1111 5.29 -15.70 5.22
CA THR A 1111 5.29 -16.64 4.10
C THR A 1111 5.45 -18.04 4.73
N LYS A 1112 4.75 -19.12 4.36
CA LYS A 1112 3.66 -19.39 3.39
C LYS A 1112 2.56 -20.20 4.11
N GLY A 1113 1.39 -20.37 3.47
CA GLY A 1113 0.27 -21.20 3.98
C GLY A 1113 -1.01 -20.42 4.00
#